data_AF-C7GFY4-F1
#
_entry.id   AF-C7GFY4-F1
#
_cell.length_a   1.000
_cell.length_b   1.000
_cell.length_c   1.000
_cell.angle_alpha   90.00
_cell.angle_beta   90.00
_cell.angle_gamma   90.00
#
_symmetry.space_group_name_H-M   'P 1'
#
loop_
_entity.id
_entity.type
_entity.pdbx_description
1 polymer ?
#
loop_
_entity_poly.entity_id
_entity_poly.type
_entity_poly.pdbx_seq_one_letter_code
_entity_poly.pdbx_strand_id
1 'polypeptide(L)'
;YNKRPRIPKSEFVKYREGLLLGSACEAGELYRAIVGGRPEEEIIRLVKFYDYLEIQPLGNNEFMLKSDKESVSTIEELQDINRRIVKLGETFGKLVVATCDVHFLDPEDEIYRRIIMAGKGFKDADDQAPLYLRTTEEMLKEFEYLGSAKAEEVVITNPNKIADMCEKIAPVRPDKCPPVIENSDQMLRDICYTKAHSMYGEELPAIVKERLDRELNSIISNGYAVMYIIAQKLVWKSNEDGYLVGSRGSVGSSFAATMSGITEVNPLQAHYRCPNCKYSDFDSPEVKAFSGRSGCDMPDKICPVCGEKLVKDGFDIPFETFLGFKGNKEPDIDLNFSGEYQSKAHAYCEVIFGYGQTFRAGTIGTLADKTAFGYIKNYYEERGIHKRNCEIDRIVQGCVGVRRTTGQHPGGIVVLPVGEEINTFTPVQHPANDMTTATVTTHFDYHSIDHNLLKLDILGHDDPTMIRMLQDLTGIDPVTIPLDDEAVMSLFKNTSALGVTPEDIGGIPLGCLGIPEFGTEFAMQMVIDAKPQEFSDLIRISGLSHGTDVWLGNAQTLIEQGLATISTAICTRDDIMIYLIQMGLDSEQSFTIMESVRKGKGLKEEWKEEMRAHDVPEWYIDSCLKIKYMFPKAHAAAYVMMAWRIAYCKVYYPLAYYAAYFSIRATGFNYEIMCQGRERLTYFQKDYERRKDSLSKKEQDVYRDMKIVQEMYARGFDFTPIDIYRAKPDRFQIIDGKLMPALNTIDGMGDNAAIAVAEAAKDGKFLSRDDFRQRTKATKTVIDLMGDLGLLGDMPESNQLSLFDFA
;
A
#
# COMPACT_ATOMS: atom_id res chain seq x y z
N TYR A 1 21.67 16.11 8.17
CA TYR A 1 20.39 16.85 8.19
C TYR A 1 20.30 17.72 9.44
N ASN A 2 19.73 18.94 9.37
CA ASN A 2 19.37 19.73 10.55
C ASN A 2 18.18 20.64 10.19
N LYS A 3 16.95 20.18 10.43
CA LYS A 3 15.67 20.76 9.98
C LYS A 3 15.46 20.84 8.44
N ARG A 4 16.53 21.00 7.66
CA ARG A 4 16.57 20.90 6.20
C ARG A 4 17.80 20.09 5.73
N PRO A 5 17.75 19.46 4.54
CA PRO A 5 18.95 18.92 3.90
C PRO A 5 19.98 20.03 3.69
N ARG A 6 21.26 19.73 3.95
CA ARG A 6 22.38 20.67 3.81
C ARG A 6 23.66 19.91 3.45
N ILE A 7 24.53 20.53 2.66
CA ILE A 7 25.81 19.95 2.22
C ILE A 7 26.95 20.83 2.76
N PRO A 8 27.83 20.31 3.62
CA PRO A 8 29.05 21.03 4.02
C PRO A 8 29.91 21.33 2.79
N LYS A 9 30.54 22.51 2.73
CA LYS A 9 31.44 22.86 1.61
C LYS A 9 32.57 21.84 1.41
N SER A 10 33.07 21.25 2.49
CA SER A 10 34.09 20.19 2.42
C SER A 10 33.59 18.96 1.67
N GLU A 11 32.34 18.55 1.87
CA GLU A 11 31.73 17.44 1.15
C GLU A 11 31.45 17.81 -0.31
N PHE A 12 30.96 19.02 -0.58
CA PHE A 12 30.79 19.49 -1.96
C PHE A 12 32.12 19.46 -2.72
N VAL A 13 33.21 19.98 -2.13
CA VAL A 13 34.54 19.98 -2.76
C VAL A 13 35.02 18.57 -3.07
N LYS A 14 34.70 17.59 -2.21
CA LYS A 14 35.04 16.18 -2.44
C LYS A 14 34.35 15.60 -3.69
N TYR A 15 33.11 16.01 -3.97
CA TYR A 15 32.31 15.51 -5.11
C TYR A 15 32.08 16.59 -6.19
N ARG A 16 32.97 17.57 -6.31
CA ARG A 16 32.80 18.71 -7.23
C ARG A 16 33.00 18.35 -8.70
N GLU A 17 33.73 17.27 -8.99
CA GLU A 17 34.00 16.84 -10.36
C GLU A 17 32.69 16.68 -11.16
N GLY A 18 32.63 17.29 -12.35
CA GLY A 18 31.43 17.28 -13.20
C GLY A 18 30.31 18.25 -12.78
N LEU A 19 30.50 19.07 -11.74
CA LEU A 19 29.51 20.04 -11.26
C LEU A 19 29.95 21.49 -11.48
N LEU A 20 29.06 22.33 -12.01
CA LEU A 20 29.21 23.79 -12.07
C LEU A 20 28.47 24.43 -10.88
N LEU A 21 29.17 25.25 -10.11
CA LEU A 21 28.62 25.93 -8.93
C LEU A 21 28.38 27.42 -9.21
N GLY A 22 27.11 27.81 -9.25
CA GLY A 22 26.66 29.21 -9.28
C GLY A 22 26.61 29.87 -7.90
N SER A 23 26.66 31.21 -7.88
CA SER A 23 26.65 31.98 -6.63
C SER A 23 25.28 32.09 -5.94
N ALA A 24 24.24 31.55 -6.57
CA ALA A 24 22.83 31.57 -6.16
C ALA A 24 22.19 32.97 -6.08
N CYS A 25 20.95 33.00 -5.59
CA CYS A 25 20.11 34.18 -5.43
C CYS A 25 20.50 35.03 -4.20
N GLU A 26 19.55 35.79 -3.68
CA GLU A 26 19.75 36.68 -2.55
C GLU A 26 20.03 35.97 -1.23
N ALA A 27 19.67 34.68 -1.13
CA ALA A 27 20.09 33.81 -0.03
C ALA A 27 21.53 33.25 -0.21
N GLY A 28 22.14 33.45 -1.39
CA GLY A 28 23.49 33.03 -1.73
C GLY A 28 24.58 33.78 -0.96
N GLU A 29 25.71 33.11 -0.72
CA GLU A 29 26.76 33.66 0.15
C GLU A 29 27.38 34.94 -0.42
N LEU A 30 27.59 35.00 -1.74
CA LEU A 30 28.16 36.19 -2.38
C LEU A 30 27.22 37.39 -2.27
N TYR A 31 25.93 37.20 -2.60
CA TYR A 31 24.93 38.26 -2.52
C TYR A 31 24.82 38.79 -1.08
N ARG A 32 24.72 37.88 -0.09
CA ARG A 32 24.68 38.26 1.33
C ARG A 32 25.95 38.93 1.82
N ALA A 33 27.12 38.56 1.29
CA ALA A 33 28.37 39.24 1.63
C ALA A 33 28.40 40.69 1.13
N ILE A 34 27.87 40.94 -0.08
CA ILE A 34 27.78 42.28 -0.66
C ILE A 34 26.77 43.14 0.13
N VAL A 35 25.55 42.64 0.35
CA VAL A 35 24.53 43.35 1.14
C VAL A 35 25.01 43.64 2.56
N GLY A 36 25.63 42.65 3.20
CA GLY A 36 26.14 42.79 4.56
C GLY A 36 27.43 43.61 4.70
N GLY A 37 27.97 44.17 3.61
CA GLY A 37 29.20 44.98 3.64
C GLY A 37 30.41 44.22 4.17
N ARG A 38 30.54 42.92 3.86
CA ARG A 38 31.67 42.08 4.30
C ARG A 38 32.99 42.60 3.71
N PRO A 39 34.13 42.34 4.38
CA PRO A 39 35.44 42.76 3.88
C PRO A 39 35.71 42.25 2.46
N GLU A 40 36.36 43.08 1.64
CA GLU A 40 36.65 42.76 0.23
C GLU A 40 37.42 41.43 0.07
N GLU A 41 38.32 41.10 0.99
CA GLU A 41 39.05 39.82 0.99
C GLU A 41 38.12 38.60 1.07
N GLU A 42 37.04 38.70 1.85
CA GLU A 42 36.02 37.66 1.99
C GLU A 42 35.21 37.52 0.69
N ILE A 43 34.80 38.66 0.10
CA ILE A 43 34.09 38.70 -1.18
C ILE A 43 34.93 38.07 -2.30
N ILE A 44 36.22 38.43 -2.39
CA ILE A 44 37.14 37.86 -3.38
C ILE A 44 37.27 36.34 -3.19
N ARG A 45 37.35 35.87 -1.94
CA ARG A 45 37.40 34.43 -1.65
C ARG A 45 36.14 33.71 -2.13
N LEU A 46 34.97 34.31 -1.95
CA LEU A 46 33.70 33.76 -2.43
C LEU A 46 33.64 33.73 -3.97
N VAL A 47 33.97 34.84 -4.63
CA VAL A 47 33.99 34.92 -6.12
C VAL A 47 34.91 33.86 -6.72
N LYS A 48 36.06 33.59 -6.10
CA LYS A 48 36.99 32.54 -6.57
C LYS A 48 36.44 31.12 -6.41
N PHE A 49 35.54 30.91 -5.45
CA PHE A 49 34.97 29.59 -5.16
C PHE A 49 33.89 29.15 -6.15
N TYR A 50 33.14 30.10 -6.71
CA TYR A 50 32.08 29.85 -7.70
C TYR A 50 32.64 29.74 -9.13
N ASP A 51 32.00 28.93 -9.97
CA ASP A 51 32.37 28.78 -11.38
C ASP A 51 31.80 29.92 -12.22
N TYR A 52 30.58 30.34 -11.90
CA TYR A 52 29.90 31.49 -12.48
C TYR A 52 29.14 32.25 -11.38
N LEU A 53 28.86 33.52 -11.64
CA LEU A 53 28.13 34.40 -10.74
C LEU A 53 26.73 34.63 -11.27
N GLU A 54 25.76 34.77 -10.37
CA GLU A 54 24.35 34.94 -10.70
C GLU A 54 23.87 36.33 -10.30
N ILE A 55 23.01 36.89 -11.13
CA ILE A 55 22.19 38.07 -10.84
C ILE A 55 20.73 37.74 -11.13
N GLN A 56 19.81 38.40 -10.41
CA GLN A 56 18.37 38.18 -10.55
C GLN A 56 17.65 39.48 -10.92
N PRO A 57 16.47 39.40 -11.56
CA PRO A 57 15.54 40.51 -11.67
C PRO A 57 15.34 41.23 -10.35
N LEU A 58 15.16 42.55 -10.40
CA LEU A 58 14.98 43.39 -9.22
C LEU A 58 13.73 42.96 -8.42
N GLY A 59 12.69 42.49 -9.10
CA GLY A 59 11.48 41.94 -8.49
C GLY A 59 11.73 40.76 -7.55
N ASN A 60 12.76 39.94 -7.79
CA ASN A 60 13.12 38.84 -6.89
C ASN A 60 13.51 39.34 -5.50
N ASN A 61 14.10 40.54 -5.44
CA ASN A 61 14.69 41.11 -4.23
C ASN A 61 13.93 42.33 -3.71
N GLU A 62 12.76 42.65 -4.30
CA GLU A 62 11.96 43.81 -3.93
C GLU A 62 11.50 43.77 -2.46
N PHE A 63 11.32 42.58 -1.89
CA PHE A 63 10.99 42.40 -0.48
C PHE A 63 12.04 43.04 0.46
N MET A 64 13.29 43.20 0.02
CA MET A 64 14.34 43.84 0.80
C MET A 64 14.05 45.32 1.06
N LEU A 65 13.40 46.01 0.11
CA LEU A 65 13.04 47.43 0.22
C LEU A 65 12.04 47.69 1.36
N LYS A 66 11.26 46.66 1.72
CA LYS A 66 10.24 46.71 2.77
C LYS A 66 10.74 46.16 4.12
N SER A 67 11.99 45.70 4.18
CA SER A 67 12.53 45.02 5.35
C SER A 67 13.35 45.97 6.23
N ASP A 68 12.95 46.12 7.49
CA ASP A 68 13.71 46.89 8.50
C ASP A 68 15.09 46.27 8.85
N LYS A 69 15.36 45.06 8.35
CA LYS A 69 16.58 44.29 8.64
C LYS A 69 17.64 44.39 7.55
N GLU A 70 17.25 44.76 6.33
CA GLU A 70 18.15 44.82 5.19
C GLU A 70 18.66 46.25 5.02
N SER A 71 19.89 46.40 4.52
CA SER A 71 20.50 47.72 4.28
C SER A 71 20.07 48.36 2.97
N VAL A 72 19.16 47.72 2.23
CA VAL A 72 18.70 48.14 0.90
C VAL A 72 17.38 48.89 1.03
N SER A 73 17.36 50.13 0.57
CA SER A 73 16.28 51.10 0.71
C SER A 73 15.75 51.61 -0.63
N THR A 74 16.48 51.41 -1.74
CA THR A 74 16.07 51.87 -3.07
C THR A 74 16.27 50.83 -4.17
N ILE A 75 15.52 50.98 -5.26
CA ILE A 75 15.69 50.16 -6.48
C ILE A 75 17.11 50.34 -7.05
N GLU A 76 17.68 51.53 -6.96
CA GLU A 76 19.05 51.81 -7.43
C GLU A 76 20.08 50.97 -6.67
N GLU A 77 19.90 50.79 -5.36
CA GLU A 77 20.80 49.95 -4.55
C GLU A 77 20.71 48.46 -4.96
N LEU A 78 19.53 47.96 -5.35
CA LEU A 78 19.40 46.62 -5.94
C LEU A 78 20.15 46.53 -7.29
N GLN A 79 20.03 47.55 -8.14
CA GLN A 79 20.78 47.63 -9.39
C GLN A 79 22.29 47.68 -9.14
N ASP A 80 22.73 48.42 -8.13
CA ASP A 80 24.14 48.54 -7.74
C ASP A 80 24.72 47.22 -7.24
N ILE A 81 23.95 46.41 -6.51
CA ILE A 81 24.36 45.05 -6.14
C ILE A 81 24.61 44.22 -7.40
N ASN A 82 23.68 44.23 -8.36
CA ASN A 82 23.85 43.53 -9.63
C ASN A 82 25.06 44.05 -10.41
N ARG A 83 25.24 45.38 -10.52
CA ARG A 83 26.43 46.00 -11.16
C ARG A 83 27.71 45.60 -10.44
N ARG A 84 27.70 45.49 -9.11
CA ARG A 84 28.86 45.05 -8.32
C ARG A 84 29.21 43.60 -8.63
N ILE A 85 28.23 42.70 -8.71
CA ILE A 85 28.44 41.30 -9.11
C ILE A 85 28.99 41.22 -10.54
N VAL A 86 28.42 42.00 -11.48
CA VAL A 86 28.91 42.08 -12.87
C VAL A 86 30.38 42.51 -12.91
N LYS A 87 30.74 43.57 -12.19
CA LYS A 87 32.12 44.07 -12.10
C LYS A 87 33.07 43.06 -11.49
N LEU A 88 32.64 42.32 -10.47
CA LEU A 88 33.43 41.22 -9.89
C LEU A 88 33.65 40.11 -10.92
N GLY A 89 32.62 39.76 -11.70
CA GLY A 89 32.73 38.81 -12.80
C GLY A 89 33.79 39.22 -13.82
N GLU A 90 33.74 40.46 -14.30
CA GLU A 90 34.73 41.03 -15.23
C GLU A 90 36.15 41.03 -14.66
N THR A 91 36.30 41.44 -13.39
CA THR A 91 37.60 41.57 -12.73
C THR A 91 38.29 40.21 -12.54
N PHE A 92 37.52 39.17 -12.24
CA PHE A 92 38.04 37.83 -11.94
C PHE A 92 37.88 36.84 -13.11
N GLY A 93 37.41 37.30 -14.27
CA GLY A 93 37.19 36.46 -15.45
C GLY A 93 36.13 35.38 -15.23
N LYS A 94 35.11 35.66 -14.42
CA LYS A 94 33.98 34.75 -14.16
C LYS A 94 32.80 35.14 -15.04
N LEU A 95 32.11 34.14 -15.61
CA LEU A 95 30.85 34.37 -16.31
C LEU A 95 29.81 34.89 -15.33
N VAL A 96 29.03 35.87 -15.76
CA VAL A 96 27.88 36.39 -15.00
C VAL A 96 26.63 36.06 -15.78
N VAL A 97 25.66 35.41 -15.14
CA VAL A 97 24.43 34.94 -15.75
C VAL A 97 23.21 35.51 -15.03
N ALA A 98 22.23 35.96 -15.82
CA ALA A 98 20.95 36.40 -15.31
C ALA A 98 19.99 35.21 -15.18
N THR A 99 19.43 35.03 -13.97
CA THR A 99 18.56 33.89 -13.63
C THR A 99 17.26 34.38 -13.00
N CYS A 100 16.15 33.66 -13.19
CA CYS A 100 14.84 34.07 -12.67
C CYS A 100 14.48 33.44 -11.33
N ASP A 101 15.16 32.36 -10.92
CA ASP A 101 14.74 31.51 -9.78
C ASP A 101 13.27 31.05 -9.92
N VAL A 102 12.95 30.43 -11.06
CA VAL A 102 11.58 30.10 -11.48
C VAL A 102 10.91 29.11 -10.52
N HIS A 103 9.69 29.41 -10.10
CA HIS A 103 8.85 28.58 -9.24
C HIS A 103 7.48 28.24 -9.84
N PHE A 104 7.08 28.92 -10.92
CA PHE A 104 5.83 28.71 -11.64
C PHE A 104 5.97 29.21 -13.09
N LEU A 105 5.05 28.83 -13.98
CA LEU A 105 5.20 29.07 -15.41
C LEU A 105 4.85 30.52 -15.77
N ASP A 106 3.59 30.90 -15.53
CA ASP A 106 3.05 32.19 -15.94
C ASP A 106 2.85 33.14 -14.73
N PRO A 107 2.87 34.48 -14.91
CA PRO A 107 2.70 35.43 -13.81
C PRO A 107 1.47 35.19 -12.94
N GLU A 108 0.33 34.79 -13.53
CA GLU A 108 -0.92 34.50 -12.84
C GLU A 108 -0.89 33.25 -11.94
N ASP A 109 0.07 32.34 -12.14
CA ASP A 109 0.22 31.11 -11.35
C ASP A 109 0.76 31.38 -9.93
N GLU A 110 1.15 32.62 -9.63
CA GLU A 110 1.56 33.07 -8.28
C GLU A 110 0.55 32.68 -7.22
N ILE A 111 -0.74 32.72 -7.57
CA ILE A 111 -1.86 32.39 -6.67
C ILE A 111 -1.70 31.00 -6.04
N TYR A 112 -1.23 30.01 -6.80
CA TYR A 112 -1.06 28.64 -6.30
C TYR A 112 0.05 28.61 -5.24
N ARG A 113 1.18 29.25 -5.53
CA ARG A 113 2.31 29.34 -4.60
C ARG A 113 1.91 30.09 -3.33
N ARG A 114 1.26 31.25 -3.47
CA ARG A 114 0.77 32.07 -2.35
C ARG A 114 -0.07 31.25 -1.38
N ILE A 115 -1.06 30.52 -1.89
CA ILE A 115 -1.95 29.70 -1.06
C ILE A 115 -1.17 28.57 -0.37
N ILE A 116 -0.27 27.90 -1.09
CA ILE A 116 0.56 26.84 -0.51
C ILE A 116 1.50 27.38 0.59
N MET A 117 2.10 28.56 0.39
CA MET A 117 2.95 29.20 1.39
C MET A 117 2.15 29.63 2.62
N ALA A 118 0.96 30.20 2.43
CA ALA A 118 0.05 30.54 3.53
C ALA A 118 -0.35 29.31 4.34
N GLY A 119 -0.70 28.20 3.68
CA GLY A 119 -1.00 26.91 4.33
C GLY A 119 0.19 26.31 5.10
N LYS A 120 1.42 26.71 4.78
CA LYS A 120 2.65 26.36 5.53
C LYS A 120 2.96 27.35 6.67
N GLY A 121 2.14 28.39 6.87
CA GLY A 121 2.31 29.39 7.92
C GLY A 121 3.29 30.51 7.59
N PHE A 122 3.63 30.71 6.31
CA PHE A 122 4.44 31.86 5.89
C PHE A 122 3.60 33.13 5.97
N LYS A 123 4.12 34.15 6.69
CA LYS A 123 3.41 35.41 6.96
C LYS A 123 3.44 36.36 5.77
N ASP A 124 4.45 36.23 4.93
CA ASP A 124 4.72 36.98 3.71
C ASP A 124 4.13 36.31 2.46
N ALA A 125 3.21 35.35 2.64
CA ALA A 125 2.64 34.59 1.53
C ALA A 125 1.89 35.47 0.50
N ASP A 126 1.33 36.60 0.93
CA ASP A 126 0.62 37.53 0.03
C ASP A 126 1.54 38.49 -0.73
N ASP A 127 2.80 38.63 -0.30
CA ASP A 127 3.81 39.55 -0.85
C ASP A 127 5.01 38.77 -1.44
N GLN A 128 4.73 37.67 -2.15
CA GLN A 128 5.78 36.83 -2.76
C GLN A 128 6.40 37.51 -3.99
N ALA A 129 7.68 37.24 -4.22
CA ALA A 129 8.38 37.68 -5.42
C ALA A 129 7.79 37.07 -6.71
N PRO A 130 7.84 37.78 -7.85
CA PRO A 130 7.33 37.32 -9.14
C PRO A 130 8.30 36.33 -9.82
N LEU A 131 8.33 35.09 -9.30
CA LEU A 131 9.24 34.02 -9.70
C LEU A 131 8.70 33.16 -10.86
N TYR A 132 8.23 33.80 -11.94
CA TYR A 132 7.71 33.12 -13.14
C TYR A 132 8.80 32.88 -14.20
N LEU A 133 8.51 32.04 -15.20
CA LEU A 133 9.41 31.79 -16.32
C LEU A 133 9.37 32.98 -17.31
N ARG A 134 10.32 33.92 -17.15
CA ARG A 134 10.43 35.07 -18.05
C ARG A 134 10.94 34.68 -19.42
N THR A 135 10.42 35.37 -20.43
CA THR A 135 10.95 35.36 -21.79
C THR A 135 12.30 36.09 -21.85
N THR A 136 13.10 35.81 -22.89
CA THR A 136 14.36 36.52 -23.13
C THR A 136 14.16 38.03 -23.29
N GLU A 137 13.06 38.46 -23.92
CA GLU A 137 12.74 39.89 -24.09
C GLU A 137 12.46 40.59 -22.75
N GLU A 138 11.68 39.95 -21.87
CA GLU A 138 11.43 40.45 -20.52
C GLU A 138 12.73 40.53 -19.71
N MET A 139 13.62 39.54 -19.85
CA MET A 139 14.92 39.55 -19.19
C MET A 139 15.84 40.65 -19.74
N LEU A 140 15.92 40.84 -21.06
CA LEU A 140 16.72 41.94 -21.64
C LEU A 140 16.24 43.31 -21.15
N LYS A 141 14.92 43.49 -21.08
CA LYS A 141 14.30 44.71 -20.54
C LYS A 141 14.61 44.90 -19.06
N GLU A 142 14.52 43.84 -18.26
CA GLU A 142 14.85 43.88 -16.83
C GLU A 142 16.27 44.37 -16.57
N PHE A 143 17.23 43.94 -17.39
CA PHE A 143 18.66 44.25 -17.21
C PHE A 143 19.16 45.42 -18.07
N GLU A 144 18.27 46.22 -18.67
CA GLU A 144 18.63 47.33 -19.57
C GLU A 144 19.53 48.38 -18.88
N TYR A 145 19.41 48.55 -17.56
CA TYR A 145 20.24 49.46 -16.75
C TYR A 145 21.73 49.09 -16.72
N LEU A 146 22.12 47.90 -17.16
CA LEU A 146 23.52 47.48 -17.35
C LEU A 146 24.10 47.96 -18.69
N GLY A 147 23.26 48.45 -19.60
CA GLY A 147 23.57 48.76 -20.99
C GLY A 147 23.34 47.56 -21.91
N SER A 148 22.86 47.84 -23.13
CA SER A 148 22.40 46.82 -24.10
C SER A 148 23.39 45.68 -24.33
N ALA A 149 24.68 45.98 -24.54
CA ALA A 149 25.70 44.95 -24.75
C ALA A 149 25.88 44.03 -23.53
N LYS A 150 25.85 44.60 -22.31
CA LYS A 150 26.02 43.83 -21.08
C LYS A 150 24.77 43.02 -20.75
N ALA A 151 23.58 43.58 -20.98
CA ALA A 151 22.31 42.89 -20.85
C ALA A 151 22.26 41.66 -21.77
N GLU A 152 22.61 41.82 -23.05
CA GLU A 152 22.70 40.70 -24.00
C GLU A 152 23.73 39.64 -23.55
N GLU A 153 24.87 40.08 -23.02
CA GLU A 153 25.91 39.18 -22.53
C GLU A 153 25.40 38.30 -21.38
N VAL A 154 24.80 38.89 -20.34
CA VAL A 154 24.39 38.15 -19.12
C VAL A 154 23.07 37.41 -19.28
N VAL A 155 22.19 37.84 -20.20
CA VAL A 155 20.87 37.21 -20.44
C VAL A 155 20.92 36.12 -21.51
N ILE A 156 21.77 36.26 -22.53
CA ILE A 156 21.80 35.33 -23.68
C ILE A 156 23.15 34.63 -23.77
N THR A 157 24.23 35.40 -23.91
CA THR A 157 25.53 34.83 -24.29
C THR A 157 26.09 33.92 -23.20
N ASN A 158 26.14 34.38 -21.96
CA ASN A 158 26.72 33.62 -20.85
C ASN A 158 25.84 32.44 -20.41
N PRO A 159 24.50 32.55 -20.31
CA PRO A 159 23.64 31.39 -20.05
C PRO A 159 23.78 30.29 -21.11
N ASN A 160 23.86 30.64 -22.40
CA ASN A 160 24.11 29.65 -23.46
C ASN A 160 25.49 29.00 -23.30
N LYS A 161 26.54 29.78 -22.99
CA LYS A 161 27.87 29.19 -22.69
C LYS A 161 27.83 28.21 -21.53
N ILE A 162 27.08 28.50 -20.46
CA ILE A 162 26.90 27.56 -19.34
C ILE A 162 26.15 26.31 -19.81
N ALA A 163 25.08 26.47 -20.58
CA ALA A 163 24.32 25.34 -21.13
C ALA A 163 25.19 24.45 -22.05
N ASP A 164 26.05 25.06 -22.87
CA ASP A 164 26.98 24.36 -23.77
C ASP A 164 28.08 23.59 -23.00
N MET A 165 28.36 23.95 -21.75
CA MET A 165 29.27 23.21 -20.87
C MET A 165 28.60 21.96 -20.26
N CYS A 166 27.28 21.85 -20.31
CA CYS A 166 26.54 20.74 -19.72
C CYS A 166 26.31 19.63 -20.74
N GLU A 167 26.70 18.41 -20.38
CA GLU A 167 26.40 17.22 -21.17
C GLU A 167 24.92 16.82 -21.03
N LYS A 168 24.41 16.06 -22.01
CA LYS A 168 23.09 15.42 -21.89
C LYS A 168 23.22 14.20 -20.97
N ILE A 169 22.67 14.32 -19.77
CA ILE A 169 22.72 13.27 -18.74
C ILE A 169 21.37 12.54 -18.70
N ALA A 170 21.41 11.20 -18.72
CA ALA A 170 20.26 10.40 -18.34
C ALA A 170 20.23 10.31 -16.80
N PRO A 171 19.14 10.72 -16.13
CA PRO A 171 19.09 10.75 -14.66
C PRO A 171 19.05 9.35 -14.03
N VAL A 172 18.80 8.33 -14.85
CA VAL A 172 18.72 6.93 -14.47
C VAL A 172 19.43 6.11 -15.53
N ARG A 173 20.11 5.04 -15.11
CA ARG A 173 20.73 4.07 -16.02
C ARG A 173 19.71 3.48 -17.00
N PRO A 174 20.12 3.12 -18.23
CA PRO A 174 19.22 2.50 -19.19
C PRO A 174 19.11 0.98 -19.02
N ASP A 175 20.06 0.35 -18.32
CA ASP A 175 20.18 -1.10 -18.22
C ASP A 175 19.49 -1.70 -16.99
N LYS A 176 18.96 -2.92 -17.16
CA LYS A 176 18.38 -3.73 -16.08
C LYS A 176 19.48 -4.47 -15.35
N CYS A 177 19.50 -4.37 -14.02
CA CYS A 177 20.48 -4.99 -13.15
C CYS A 177 19.75 -5.95 -12.17
N PRO A 178 19.42 -7.18 -12.59
CA PRO A 178 18.73 -8.14 -11.73
C PRO A 178 19.69 -8.73 -10.68
N PRO A 179 19.19 -9.09 -9.48
CA PRO A 179 20.01 -9.80 -8.51
C PRO A 179 20.36 -11.21 -9.01
N VAL A 180 21.52 -11.71 -8.57
CA VAL A 180 22.00 -13.06 -8.91
C VAL A 180 22.11 -13.90 -7.64
N ILE A 181 21.54 -15.10 -7.66
CA ILE A 181 21.76 -16.13 -6.64
C ILE A 181 22.41 -17.31 -7.35
N GLU A 182 23.60 -17.71 -6.87
CA GLU A 182 24.33 -18.82 -7.46
C GLU A 182 23.50 -20.11 -7.45
N ASN A 183 23.50 -20.85 -8.55
CA ASN A 183 22.75 -22.10 -8.73
C ASN A 183 21.23 -22.01 -8.54
N SER A 184 20.62 -20.82 -8.65
CA SER A 184 19.16 -20.62 -8.50
C SER A 184 18.32 -21.58 -9.35
N ASP A 185 18.78 -21.86 -10.56
CA ASP A 185 18.04 -22.66 -11.54
C ASP A 185 17.96 -24.12 -11.12
N GLN A 186 19.09 -24.70 -10.72
CA GLN A 186 19.14 -26.08 -10.25
C GLN A 186 18.43 -26.21 -8.89
N MET A 187 18.65 -25.27 -7.98
CA MET A 187 17.95 -25.25 -6.69
C MET A 187 16.44 -25.26 -6.87
N LEU A 188 15.90 -24.44 -7.78
CA LEU A 188 14.47 -24.39 -8.02
C LEU A 188 13.94 -25.71 -8.56
N ARG A 189 14.65 -26.33 -9.51
CA ARG A 189 14.29 -27.66 -10.03
C ARG A 189 14.25 -28.70 -8.93
N ASP A 190 15.31 -28.77 -8.11
CA ASP A 190 15.44 -29.78 -7.06
C ASP A 190 14.34 -29.66 -6.01
N ILE A 191 14.05 -28.43 -5.55
CA ILE A 191 12.99 -28.17 -4.58
C ILE A 191 11.63 -28.62 -5.15
N CYS A 192 11.31 -28.19 -6.37
CA CYS A 192 10.03 -28.48 -7.00
C CYS A 192 9.83 -29.98 -7.24
N TYR A 193 10.83 -30.67 -7.77
CA TYR A 193 10.76 -32.10 -8.03
C TYR A 193 10.69 -32.92 -6.74
N THR A 194 11.48 -32.55 -5.72
CA THR A 194 11.42 -33.20 -4.40
C THR A 194 10.01 -33.11 -3.81
N LYS A 195 9.38 -31.93 -3.89
CA LYS A 195 8.01 -31.75 -3.40
C LYS A 195 7.01 -32.53 -4.24
N ALA A 196 7.11 -32.49 -5.57
CA ALA A 196 6.22 -33.24 -6.46
C ALA A 196 6.27 -34.75 -6.18
N HIS A 197 7.47 -35.32 -6.03
CA HIS A 197 7.64 -36.73 -5.68
C HIS A 197 7.04 -37.08 -4.31
N SER A 198 7.19 -36.20 -3.31
CA SER A 198 6.57 -36.41 -2.00
C SER A 198 5.03 -36.45 -2.05
N MET A 199 4.42 -35.80 -3.04
CA MET A 199 2.96 -35.68 -3.18
C MET A 199 2.37 -36.74 -4.12
N TYR A 200 3.02 -37.00 -5.26
CA TYR A 200 2.49 -37.82 -6.35
C TYR A 200 3.29 -39.11 -6.60
N GLY A 201 4.35 -39.37 -5.83
CA GLY A 201 5.19 -40.56 -5.92
C GLY A 201 6.43 -40.39 -6.79
N GLU A 202 7.32 -41.38 -6.75
CA GLU A 202 8.57 -41.40 -7.53
C GLU A 202 8.29 -41.35 -9.05
N GLU A 203 7.30 -42.09 -9.52
CA GLU A 203 6.82 -42.02 -10.91
C GLU A 203 5.70 -41.00 -11.01
N LEU A 204 6.04 -39.76 -11.39
CA LEU A 204 5.07 -38.68 -11.52
C LEU A 204 4.04 -38.96 -12.63
N PRO A 205 2.74 -38.69 -12.41
CA PRO A 205 1.74 -38.68 -13.46
C PRO A 205 2.14 -37.74 -14.61
N ALA A 206 1.81 -38.11 -15.86
CA ALA A 206 2.18 -37.34 -17.04
C ALA A 206 1.75 -35.86 -16.95
N ILE A 207 0.51 -35.61 -16.51
CA ILE A 207 -0.03 -34.24 -16.32
C ILE A 207 0.82 -33.41 -15.34
N VAL A 208 1.29 -34.02 -14.25
CA VAL A 208 2.13 -33.35 -13.25
C VAL A 208 3.51 -33.06 -13.81
N LYS A 209 4.14 -34.07 -14.42
CA LYS A 209 5.49 -33.95 -15.00
C LYS A 209 5.54 -32.93 -16.14
N GLU A 210 4.62 -33.04 -17.11
CA GLU A 210 4.54 -32.14 -18.26
C GLU A 210 4.29 -30.70 -17.84
N ARG A 211 3.37 -30.48 -16.87
CA ARG A 211 3.14 -29.15 -16.31
C ARG A 211 4.40 -28.59 -15.66
N LEU A 212 5.05 -29.38 -14.80
CA LEU A 212 6.21 -28.92 -14.04
C LEU A 212 7.42 -28.64 -14.93
N ASP A 213 7.71 -29.53 -15.89
CA ASP A 213 8.78 -29.35 -16.87
C ASP A 213 8.57 -28.09 -17.72
N ARG A 214 7.35 -27.90 -18.24
CA ARG A 214 7.00 -26.73 -19.05
C ARG A 214 7.18 -25.44 -18.27
N GLU A 215 6.66 -25.38 -17.05
CA GLU A 215 6.78 -24.19 -16.19
C GLU A 215 8.22 -23.91 -15.80
N LEU A 216 8.96 -24.90 -15.29
CA LEU A 216 10.36 -24.72 -14.88
C LEU A 216 11.23 -24.29 -16.05
N ASN A 217 11.03 -24.88 -17.23
CA ASN A 217 11.75 -24.47 -18.43
C ASN A 217 11.48 -23.01 -18.78
N SER A 218 10.21 -22.57 -18.75
CA SER A 218 9.84 -21.17 -19.01
C SER A 218 10.40 -20.21 -17.96
N ILE A 219 10.30 -20.53 -16.67
CA ILE A 219 10.81 -19.70 -15.57
C ILE A 219 12.33 -19.53 -15.67
N ILE A 220 13.05 -20.63 -15.89
CA ILE A 220 14.52 -20.64 -15.95
C ILE A 220 15.02 -19.96 -17.22
N SER A 221 14.46 -20.28 -18.39
CA SER A 221 14.92 -19.69 -19.66
C SER A 221 14.71 -18.18 -19.73
N ASN A 222 13.71 -17.65 -19.01
CA ASN A 222 13.44 -16.22 -18.91
C ASN A 222 14.13 -15.54 -17.71
N GLY A 223 14.98 -16.26 -16.96
CA GLY A 223 15.78 -15.68 -15.87
C GLY A 223 15.02 -15.38 -14.57
N TYR A 224 13.83 -15.94 -14.37
CA TYR A 224 12.98 -15.66 -13.20
C TYR A 224 13.19 -16.63 -12.03
N ALA A 225 14.09 -17.61 -12.15
CA ALA A 225 14.36 -18.59 -11.10
C ALA A 225 14.85 -17.92 -9.80
N VAL A 226 15.64 -16.87 -9.90
CA VAL A 226 16.11 -16.09 -8.74
C VAL A 226 14.93 -15.52 -7.95
N MET A 227 13.92 -14.95 -8.61
CA MET A 227 12.72 -14.42 -7.95
C MET A 227 11.96 -15.50 -7.16
N TYR A 228 11.84 -16.70 -7.75
CA TYR A 228 11.20 -17.84 -7.08
C TYR A 228 11.97 -18.27 -5.83
N ILE A 229 13.30 -18.38 -5.92
CA ILE A 229 14.14 -18.75 -4.77
C ILE A 229 14.07 -17.72 -3.66
N ILE A 230 14.04 -16.42 -4.00
CA ILE A 230 13.88 -15.34 -3.01
C ILE A 230 12.53 -15.47 -2.29
N ALA A 231 11.44 -15.58 -3.06
CA ALA A 231 10.09 -15.73 -2.52
C ALA A 231 9.98 -16.98 -1.64
N GLN A 232 10.52 -18.10 -2.10
CA GLN A 232 10.58 -19.36 -1.36
C GLN A 232 11.29 -19.19 -0.01
N LYS A 233 12.47 -18.56 0.00
CA LYS A 233 13.22 -18.29 1.25
C LYS A 233 12.44 -17.41 2.21
N LEU A 234 11.78 -16.36 1.72
CA LEU A 234 10.96 -15.47 2.55
C LEU A 234 9.75 -16.20 3.16
N VAL A 235 9.03 -16.99 2.36
CA VAL A 235 7.87 -17.76 2.82
C VAL A 235 8.27 -18.82 3.84
N TRP A 236 9.32 -19.60 3.57
CA TRP A 236 9.77 -20.65 4.50
C TRP A 236 10.22 -20.04 5.82
N LYS A 237 10.98 -18.95 5.78
CA LYS A 237 11.42 -18.28 7.01
C LYS A 237 10.24 -17.77 7.84
N SER A 238 9.22 -17.20 7.20
CA SER A 238 8.00 -16.76 7.89
C SER A 238 7.24 -17.93 8.51
N ASN A 239 7.07 -19.03 7.77
CA ASN A 239 6.38 -20.22 8.24
C ASN A 239 7.15 -20.89 9.41
N GLU A 240 8.48 -20.96 9.33
CA GLU A 240 9.35 -21.45 10.42
C GLU A 240 9.21 -20.60 11.69
N ASP A 241 9.05 -19.29 11.55
CA ASP A 241 8.81 -18.35 12.66
C ASP A 241 7.35 -18.34 13.14
N GLY A 242 6.51 -19.23 12.58
CA GLY A 242 5.12 -19.47 12.99
C GLY A 242 4.08 -18.58 12.28
N TYR A 243 4.47 -17.77 11.30
CA TYR A 243 3.57 -16.88 10.57
C TYR A 243 3.31 -17.39 9.15
N LEU A 244 2.10 -17.92 8.93
CA LEU A 244 1.65 -18.34 7.60
C LEU A 244 1.64 -17.16 6.63
N VAL A 245 2.20 -17.33 5.43
CA VAL A 245 2.15 -16.32 4.38
C VAL A 245 0.95 -16.55 3.47
N GLY A 246 0.13 -15.52 3.28
CA GLY A 246 -0.96 -15.54 2.32
C GLY A 246 -0.44 -15.36 0.89
N SER A 247 -0.88 -16.23 -0.03
CA SER A 247 -0.61 -16.07 -1.45
C SER A 247 -1.38 -14.87 -2.02
N ARG A 248 -0.76 -14.14 -2.96
CA ARG A 248 -1.38 -12.99 -3.63
C ARG A 248 -0.99 -12.91 -5.11
N GLY A 249 -1.89 -12.36 -5.90
CA GLY A 249 -1.63 -12.04 -7.30
C GLY A 249 -1.66 -13.29 -8.19
N SER A 250 -0.91 -13.26 -9.30
CA SER A 250 -0.94 -14.36 -10.28
C SER A 250 0.05 -15.49 -10.02
N VAL A 251 0.90 -15.42 -8.98
CA VAL A 251 1.88 -16.49 -8.72
C VAL A 251 1.21 -17.84 -8.42
N GLY A 252 0.00 -17.84 -7.86
CA GLY A 252 -0.81 -19.05 -7.65
C GLY A 252 -1.26 -19.75 -8.94
N SER A 253 -1.03 -19.15 -10.12
CA SER A 253 -1.22 -19.82 -11.41
C SER A 253 -0.05 -20.77 -11.77
N SER A 254 1.07 -20.69 -11.06
CA SER A 254 2.26 -21.55 -11.29
C SER A 254 2.27 -22.76 -10.38
N PHE A 255 2.29 -23.95 -10.99
CA PHE A 255 2.50 -25.20 -10.28
C PHE A 255 3.92 -25.30 -9.69
N ALA A 256 4.92 -24.72 -10.35
CA ALA A 256 6.27 -24.60 -9.79
C ALA A 256 6.27 -23.74 -8.50
N ALA A 257 5.43 -22.70 -8.42
CA ALA A 257 5.26 -21.93 -7.18
C ALA A 257 4.62 -22.77 -6.07
N THR A 258 3.63 -23.62 -6.40
CA THR A 258 3.04 -24.57 -5.44
C THR A 258 4.10 -25.55 -4.93
N MET A 259 4.90 -26.14 -5.83
CA MET A 259 5.91 -27.14 -5.47
C MET A 259 7.12 -26.55 -4.73
N SER A 260 7.43 -25.27 -4.94
CA SER A 260 8.45 -24.56 -4.15
C SER A 260 7.92 -24.02 -2.80
N GLY A 261 6.61 -24.14 -2.55
CA GLY A 261 5.99 -23.67 -1.31
C GLY A 261 5.85 -22.15 -1.23
N ILE A 262 5.84 -21.45 -2.37
CA ILE A 262 5.58 -20.00 -2.46
C ILE A 262 4.08 -19.71 -2.30
N THR A 263 3.23 -20.62 -2.76
CA THR A 263 1.76 -20.49 -2.75
C THR A 263 1.09 -21.80 -2.34
N GLU A 264 -0.02 -21.69 -1.63
CA GLU A 264 -0.89 -22.82 -1.29
C GLU A 264 -1.86 -23.18 -2.43
N VAL A 265 -2.00 -22.31 -3.44
CA VAL A 265 -2.90 -22.55 -4.57
C VAL A 265 -2.26 -23.58 -5.50
N ASN A 266 -2.96 -24.70 -5.72
CA ASN A 266 -2.56 -25.73 -6.69
C ASN A 266 -3.30 -25.51 -8.02
N PRO A 267 -2.63 -25.04 -9.09
CA PRO A 267 -3.28 -24.65 -10.33
C PRO A 267 -3.59 -25.81 -11.28
N LEU A 268 -3.26 -27.05 -10.91
CA LEU A 268 -3.66 -28.21 -11.70
C LEU A 268 -5.20 -28.32 -11.78
N GLN A 269 -5.69 -29.05 -12.77
CA GLN A 269 -7.11 -29.44 -12.83
C GLN A 269 -7.53 -30.17 -11.55
N ALA A 270 -8.82 -30.15 -11.23
CA ALA A 270 -9.39 -30.89 -10.11
C ALA A 270 -8.94 -32.37 -10.16
N HIS A 271 -8.47 -32.92 -9.04
CA HIS A 271 -8.02 -34.30 -8.95
C HIS A 271 -7.98 -34.81 -7.52
N TYR A 272 -7.98 -36.15 -7.38
CA TYR A 272 -7.70 -36.80 -6.11
C TYR A 272 -6.24 -37.20 -6.01
N ARG A 273 -5.70 -37.20 -4.79
CA ARG A 273 -4.43 -37.86 -4.46
C ARG A 273 -4.47 -38.54 -3.10
N CYS A 274 -3.74 -39.65 -2.95
CA CYS A 274 -3.62 -40.34 -1.69
C CYS A 274 -2.37 -39.86 -0.93
N PRO A 275 -2.51 -39.35 0.31
CA PRO A 275 -1.36 -38.89 1.08
C PRO A 275 -0.42 -40.04 1.47
N ASN A 276 -0.92 -41.27 1.53
CA ASN A 276 -0.18 -42.48 1.92
C ASN A 276 0.49 -43.17 0.71
N CYS A 277 -0.28 -43.84 -0.16
CA CYS A 277 0.28 -44.64 -1.26
C CYS A 277 0.56 -43.87 -2.56
N LYS A 278 0.35 -42.55 -2.58
CA LYS A 278 0.61 -41.64 -3.72
C LYS A 278 -0.20 -41.90 -4.99
N TYR A 279 -1.24 -42.74 -4.92
CA TYR A 279 -2.25 -42.85 -5.98
C TYR A 279 -2.84 -41.47 -6.31
N SER A 280 -3.03 -41.17 -7.61
CA SER A 280 -3.70 -39.96 -8.07
C SER A 280 -4.71 -40.25 -9.19
N ASP A 281 -5.82 -39.51 -9.22
CA ASP A 281 -6.86 -39.64 -10.24
C ASP A 281 -7.22 -38.28 -10.83
N PHE A 282 -6.87 -38.08 -12.10
CA PHE A 282 -7.15 -36.89 -12.90
C PHE A 282 -8.21 -37.13 -13.99
N ASP A 283 -8.47 -38.40 -14.32
CA ASP A 283 -9.03 -38.79 -15.61
C ASP A 283 -10.35 -39.55 -15.53
N SER A 284 -10.72 -40.01 -14.33
CA SER A 284 -11.98 -40.71 -14.17
C SER A 284 -13.17 -39.84 -14.59
N PRO A 285 -14.26 -40.45 -15.11
CA PRO A 285 -15.45 -39.71 -15.50
C PRO A 285 -16.02 -38.83 -14.37
N GLU A 286 -15.84 -39.27 -13.12
CA GLU A 286 -16.21 -38.51 -11.92
C GLU A 286 -15.39 -37.22 -11.80
N VAL A 287 -14.07 -37.30 -11.87
CA VAL A 287 -13.18 -36.12 -11.80
C VAL A 287 -13.43 -35.16 -12.97
N LYS A 288 -13.63 -35.70 -14.19
CA LYS A 288 -13.93 -34.90 -15.38
C LYS A 288 -15.24 -34.10 -15.29
N ALA A 289 -16.20 -34.54 -14.46
CA ALA A 289 -17.42 -33.79 -14.21
C ALA A 289 -17.18 -32.47 -13.42
N PHE A 290 -15.98 -32.30 -12.85
CA PHE A 290 -15.55 -31.09 -12.12
C PHE A 290 -14.51 -30.27 -12.89
N SER A 291 -14.30 -30.53 -14.20
CA SER A 291 -13.46 -29.67 -15.04
C SER A 291 -13.94 -28.21 -15.00
N GLY A 292 -13.02 -27.25 -14.88
CA GLY A 292 -13.35 -25.83 -14.70
C GLY A 292 -13.75 -25.43 -13.27
N ARG A 293 -13.97 -26.38 -12.37
CA ARG A 293 -14.25 -26.19 -10.93
C ARG A 293 -13.01 -26.55 -10.10
N SER A 294 -13.12 -26.47 -8.78
CA SER A 294 -12.05 -26.83 -7.85
C SER A 294 -12.18 -28.27 -7.39
N GLY A 295 -11.05 -28.92 -7.12
CA GLY A 295 -11.03 -30.24 -6.51
C GLY A 295 -11.74 -30.27 -5.16
N CYS A 296 -11.72 -29.18 -4.38
CA CYS A 296 -12.41 -29.16 -3.08
C CYS A 296 -13.93 -29.33 -3.20
N ASP A 297 -14.53 -29.05 -4.36
CA ASP A 297 -15.95 -29.24 -4.63
C ASP A 297 -16.32 -30.73 -4.87
N MET A 298 -15.31 -31.60 -5.08
CA MET A 298 -15.54 -33.03 -5.26
C MET A 298 -15.96 -33.70 -3.94
N PRO A 299 -16.75 -34.79 -3.98
CA PRO A 299 -17.14 -35.51 -2.78
C PRO A 299 -15.94 -36.16 -2.09
N ASP A 300 -16.07 -36.48 -0.80
CA ASP A 300 -15.07 -37.28 -0.11
C ASP A 300 -14.97 -38.70 -0.70
N LYS A 301 -13.75 -39.20 -0.85
CA LYS A 301 -13.48 -40.52 -1.46
C LYS A 301 -12.40 -41.28 -0.72
N ILE A 302 -12.50 -42.60 -0.73
CA ILE A 302 -11.49 -43.50 -0.18
C ILE A 302 -10.58 -44.00 -1.29
N CYS A 303 -9.28 -44.09 -0.99
CA CYS A 303 -8.26 -44.53 -1.94
C CYS A 303 -8.53 -45.99 -2.36
N PRO A 304 -8.67 -46.26 -3.66
CA PRO A 304 -8.96 -47.62 -4.14
C PRO A 304 -7.77 -48.58 -3.98
N VAL A 305 -6.58 -48.07 -3.68
CA VAL A 305 -5.34 -48.86 -3.54
C VAL A 305 -5.05 -49.23 -2.09
N CYS A 306 -5.12 -48.27 -1.17
CA CYS A 306 -4.71 -48.49 0.23
C CYS A 306 -5.80 -48.25 1.29
N GLY A 307 -7.00 -47.81 0.89
CA GLY A 307 -8.12 -47.58 1.82
C GLY A 307 -8.04 -46.29 2.65
N GLU A 308 -7.03 -45.45 2.45
CA GLU A 308 -6.89 -44.14 3.13
C GLU A 308 -7.82 -43.09 2.52
N LYS A 309 -8.24 -42.07 3.29
CA LYS A 309 -9.03 -40.95 2.72
C LYS A 309 -8.21 -40.19 1.67
N LEU A 310 -8.81 -39.94 0.51
CA LEU A 310 -8.17 -39.16 -0.56
C LEU A 310 -8.22 -37.68 -0.22
N VAL A 311 -7.15 -36.98 -0.60
CA VAL A 311 -7.09 -35.52 -0.61
C VAL A 311 -7.62 -35.02 -1.95
N LYS A 312 -8.31 -33.89 -1.89
CA LYS A 312 -8.89 -33.17 -3.02
C LYS A 312 -8.02 -31.96 -3.34
N ASP A 313 -7.61 -31.81 -4.59
CA ASP A 313 -6.65 -30.77 -4.99
C ASP A 313 -6.96 -30.22 -6.39
N GLY A 314 -6.40 -29.05 -6.70
CA GLY A 314 -6.50 -28.41 -8.01
C GLY A 314 -7.59 -27.33 -8.09
N PHE A 315 -7.25 -26.18 -8.68
CA PHE A 315 -8.17 -25.06 -8.93
C PHE A 315 -8.37 -24.77 -10.42
N ASP A 316 -7.76 -25.57 -11.30
CA ASP A 316 -7.83 -25.44 -12.75
C ASP A 316 -7.50 -24.02 -13.22
N ILE A 317 -6.22 -23.65 -13.09
CA ILE A 317 -5.70 -22.30 -13.38
C ILE A 317 -4.56 -22.40 -14.40
N PRO A 318 -4.63 -21.67 -15.53
CA PRO A 318 -3.60 -21.70 -16.55
C PRO A 318 -2.35 -20.93 -16.10
N PHE A 319 -1.18 -21.50 -16.36
CA PHE A 319 0.12 -20.91 -16.03
C PHE A 319 0.36 -19.58 -16.74
N GLU A 320 -0.19 -19.47 -17.95
CA GLU A 320 0.01 -18.37 -18.88
C GLU A 320 -0.59 -17.06 -18.33
N THR A 321 -1.52 -17.12 -17.38
CA THR A 321 -1.96 -15.96 -16.59
C THR A 321 -0.79 -15.29 -15.85
N PHE A 322 0.23 -16.04 -15.47
CA PHE A 322 1.41 -15.54 -14.77
C PHE A 322 2.45 -14.97 -15.73
N LEU A 323 2.95 -15.75 -16.70
CA LEU A 323 4.10 -15.39 -17.55
C LEU A 323 3.77 -15.15 -19.05
N GLY A 324 2.51 -15.28 -19.45
CA GLY A 324 2.13 -15.35 -20.87
C GLY A 324 2.60 -16.64 -21.52
N PHE A 325 2.36 -16.78 -22.83
CA PHE A 325 2.79 -17.95 -23.59
C PHE A 325 4.26 -17.88 -24.01
N LYS A 326 4.79 -16.66 -24.21
CA LYS A 326 6.15 -16.42 -24.72
C LYS A 326 7.13 -15.87 -23.67
N GLY A 327 6.73 -15.80 -22.40
CA GLY A 327 7.54 -15.12 -21.36
C GLY A 327 7.59 -13.60 -21.54
N ASN A 328 6.70 -13.05 -22.36
CA ASN A 328 6.62 -11.63 -22.73
C ASN A 328 5.99 -10.75 -21.64
N LYS A 329 5.60 -11.34 -20.50
CA LYS A 329 5.13 -10.63 -19.32
C LYS A 329 6.15 -10.79 -18.20
N GLU A 330 6.57 -9.66 -17.64
CA GLU A 330 7.36 -9.67 -16.42
C GLU A 330 6.48 -10.13 -15.23
N PRO A 331 6.91 -11.16 -14.48
CA PRO A 331 6.16 -11.66 -13.34
C PRO A 331 6.31 -10.73 -12.13
N ASP A 332 5.23 -10.60 -11.37
CA ASP A 332 5.24 -9.98 -10.04
C ASP A 332 4.87 -11.05 -9.01
N ILE A 333 5.69 -11.20 -7.97
CA ILE A 333 5.46 -12.16 -6.88
C ILE A 333 5.06 -11.37 -5.64
N ASP A 334 3.75 -11.23 -5.47
CA ASP A 334 3.14 -10.61 -4.30
C ASP A 334 2.97 -11.62 -3.17
N LEU A 335 3.39 -11.25 -1.97
CA LEU A 335 3.24 -12.08 -0.77
C LEU A 335 2.59 -11.26 0.35
N ASN A 336 1.53 -11.80 0.94
CA ASN A 336 0.86 -11.20 2.10
C ASN A 336 1.45 -11.81 3.38
N PHE A 337 2.35 -11.08 4.04
CA PHE A 337 2.84 -11.41 5.37
C PHE A 337 1.90 -10.85 6.44
N SER A 338 1.97 -11.38 7.65
CA SER A 338 1.35 -10.70 8.80
C SER A 338 1.95 -9.31 8.96
N GLY A 339 1.11 -8.32 9.26
CA GLY A 339 1.56 -6.97 9.60
C GLY A 339 2.57 -6.94 10.76
N GLU A 340 2.45 -7.89 11.71
CA GLU A 340 3.40 -8.06 12.82
C GLU A 340 4.77 -8.62 12.39
N TYR A 341 4.80 -9.36 11.29
CA TYR A 341 6.00 -10.05 10.79
C TYR A 341 6.67 -9.30 9.63
N GLN A 342 5.95 -8.39 8.98
CA GLN A 342 6.38 -7.72 7.75
C GLN A 342 7.79 -7.11 7.84
N SER A 343 8.09 -6.40 8.93
CA SER A 343 9.41 -5.79 9.15
C SER A 343 10.53 -6.83 9.31
N LYS A 344 10.23 -8.00 9.89
CA LYS A 344 11.19 -9.11 9.99
C LYS A 344 11.46 -9.73 8.61
N ALA A 345 10.43 -9.87 7.79
CA ALA A 345 10.57 -10.32 6.40
C ALA A 345 11.42 -9.33 5.57
N HIS A 346 11.24 -8.01 5.75
CA HIS A 346 12.12 -7.00 5.12
C HIS A 346 13.56 -7.13 5.58
N ALA A 347 13.81 -7.26 6.89
CA ALA A 347 15.16 -7.43 7.41
C ALA A 347 15.83 -8.73 6.91
N TYR A 348 15.05 -9.79 6.68
CA TYR A 348 15.57 -11.04 6.13
C TYR A 348 16.07 -10.90 4.69
N CYS A 349 15.61 -9.90 3.93
CA CYS A 349 16.18 -9.62 2.60
C CYS A 349 17.68 -9.28 2.69
N GLU A 350 18.14 -8.61 3.75
CA GLU A 350 19.59 -8.36 3.95
C GLU A 350 20.38 -9.64 4.21
N VAL A 351 19.75 -10.67 4.76
CA VAL A 351 20.37 -12.00 4.92
C VAL A 351 20.49 -12.70 3.57
N ILE A 352 19.51 -12.50 2.67
CA ILE A 352 19.50 -13.11 1.34
C ILE A 352 20.50 -12.43 0.40
N PHE A 353 20.53 -11.09 0.37
CA PHE A 353 21.29 -10.31 -0.62
C PHE A 353 22.58 -9.68 -0.08
N GLY A 354 22.76 -9.67 1.24
CA GLY A 354 23.86 -8.99 1.90
C GLY A 354 23.42 -7.69 2.57
N TYR A 355 24.12 -7.37 3.66
CA TYR A 355 23.88 -6.16 4.42
C TYR A 355 24.10 -4.90 3.57
N GLY A 356 23.16 -3.96 3.63
CA GLY A 356 23.23 -2.70 2.86
C GLY A 356 22.86 -2.83 1.38
N GLN A 357 22.38 -3.99 0.93
CA GLN A 357 21.96 -4.23 -0.46
C GLN A 357 20.46 -4.12 -0.69
N THR A 358 19.71 -3.66 0.32
CA THR A 358 18.24 -3.55 0.22
C THR A 358 17.77 -2.20 0.72
N PHE A 359 16.85 -1.60 -0.03
CA PHE A 359 16.30 -0.29 0.28
C PHE A 359 14.78 -0.34 0.26
N ARG A 360 14.12 0.42 1.14
CA ARG A 360 12.68 0.59 1.04
C ARG A 360 12.37 1.46 -0.17
N ALA A 361 11.40 1.09 -1.00
CA ALA A 361 10.97 1.99 -2.06
C ALA A 361 10.39 3.29 -1.44
N GLY A 362 10.90 4.44 -1.86
CA GLY A 362 10.41 5.74 -1.43
C GLY A 362 9.08 6.11 -2.09
N THR A 363 8.29 6.93 -1.43
CA THR A 363 7.09 7.54 -2.02
C THR A 363 7.11 9.05 -1.87
N ILE A 364 6.53 9.75 -2.85
CA ILE A 364 6.38 11.21 -2.84
C ILE A 364 4.90 11.51 -2.58
N GLY A 365 4.61 12.05 -1.39
CA GLY A 365 3.26 12.48 -1.03
C GLY A 365 2.97 13.84 -1.65
N THR A 366 1.99 13.90 -2.55
CA THR A 366 1.56 15.13 -3.22
C THR A 366 0.28 15.72 -2.60
N LEU A 367 -0.02 16.97 -2.91
CA LEU A 367 -1.32 17.56 -2.60
C LEU A 367 -2.41 16.92 -3.48
N ALA A 368 -3.37 16.25 -2.84
CA ALA A 368 -4.58 15.71 -3.46
C ALA A 368 -5.76 16.68 -3.32
N ASP A 369 -6.82 16.50 -4.12
CA ASP A 369 -7.95 17.44 -4.24
C ASP A 369 -8.53 17.90 -2.90
N LYS A 370 -8.82 16.96 -1.98
CA LYS A 370 -9.40 17.28 -0.67
C LYS A 370 -8.49 18.16 0.20
N THR A 371 -7.18 17.91 0.16
CA THR A 371 -6.23 18.69 0.96
C THR A 371 -6.03 20.07 0.35
N ALA A 372 -5.88 20.14 -0.98
CA ALA A 372 -5.80 21.39 -1.70
C ALA A 372 -7.04 22.24 -1.43
N PHE A 373 -8.25 21.68 -1.59
CA PHE A 373 -9.51 22.36 -1.29
C PHE A 373 -9.54 22.96 0.11
N GLY A 374 -9.08 22.21 1.12
CA GLY A 374 -8.94 22.71 2.49
C GLY A 374 -8.00 23.91 2.60
N TYR A 375 -6.85 23.89 1.92
CA TYR A 375 -5.91 25.03 1.91
C TYR A 375 -6.52 26.27 1.25
N ILE A 376 -7.13 26.13 0.07
CA ILE A 376 -7.76 27.24 -0.66
C ILE A 376 -8.89 27.84 0.20
N LYS A 377 -9.75 27.00 0.78
CA LYS A 377 -10.89 27.45 1.57
C LYS A 377 -10.43 28.21 2.82
N ASN A 378 -9.51 27.63 3.60
CA ASN A 378 -8.96 28.29 4.79
C ASN A 378 -8.30 29.63 4.42
N TYR A 379 -7.51 29.68 3.34
CA TYR A 379 -6.84 30.90 2.89
C TYR A 379 -7.81 32.06 2.64
N TYR A 380 -8.93 31.80 1.96
CA TYR A 380 -9.94 32.80 1.67
C TYR A 380 -10.81 33.15 2.88
N GLU A 381 -11.16 32.16 3.71
CA GLU A 381 -11.92 32.37 4.95
C GLU A 381 -11.17 33.26 5.94
N GLU A 382 -9.87 33.03 6.16
CA GLU A 382 -9.00 33.86 7.00
C GLU A 382 -8.93 35.32 6.53
N ARG A 383 -9.14 35.56 5.24
CA ARG A 383 -9.11 36.89 4.62
C ARG A 383 -10.51 37.50 4.45
N GLY A 384 -11.56 36.80 4.86
CA GLY A 384 -12.95 37.26 4.68
C GLY A 384 -13.37 37.41 3.21
N ILE A 385 -12.70 36.69 2.29
CA ILE A 385 -12.97 36.77 0.85
C ILE A 385 -13.86 35.60 0.46
N HIS A 386 -14.95 35.87 -0.26
CA HIS A 386 -15.77 34.82 -0.85
C HIS A 386 -15.41 34.59 -2.33
N LYS A 387 -15.24 33.32 -2.72
CA LYS A 387 -15.03 32.90 -4.11
C LYS A 387 -16.08 31.88 -4.52
N ARG A 388 -16.46 31.90 -5.79
CA ARG A 388 -17.35 30.88 -6.39
C ARG A 388 -16.63 29.54 -6.43
N ASN A 389 -17.36 28.45 -6.28
CA ASN A 389 -16.79 27.09 -6.32
C ASN A 389 -15.98 26.82 -7.59
N CYS A 390 -16.42 27.31 -8.76
CA CYS A 390 -15.65 27.14 -10.00
C CYS A 390 -14.24 27.76 -9.95
N GLU A 391 -14.05 28.86 -9.22
CA GLU A 391 -12.73 29.46 -9.03
C GLU A 391 -11.91 28.68 -7.99
N ILE A 392 -12.55 28.19 -6.93
CA ILE A 392 -11.90 27.30 -5.96
C ILE A 392 -11.40 26.03 -6.66
N ASP A 393 -12.24 25.39 -7.48
CA ASP A 393 -11.91 24.17 -8.20
C ASP A 393 -10.78 24.39 -9.20
N ARG A 394 -10.77 25.52 -9.92
CA ARG A 394 -9.65 25.90 -10.80
C ARG A 394 -8.33 25.98 -10.02
N ILE A 395 -8.33 26.65 -8.87
CA ILE A 395 -7.13 26.81 -8.04
C ILE A 395 -6.71 25.47 -7.42
N VAL A 396 -7.67 24.62 -7.04
CA VAL A 396 -7.39 23.25 -6.56
C VAL A 396 -6.59 22.48 -7.60
N GLN A 397 -7.03 22.47 -8.86
CA GLN A 397 -6.32 21.76 -9.93
C GLN A 397 -4.90 22.29 -10.14
N GLY A 398 -4.67 23.60 -10.00
CA GLY A 398 -3.33 24.20 -10.06
C GLY A 398 -2.41 23.85 -8.88
N CYS A 399 -2.97 23.39 -7.75
CA CYS A 399 -2.20 22.98 -6.57
C CYS A 399 -1.96 21.45 -6.49
N VAL A 400 -2.76 20.65 -7.20
CA VAL A 400 -2.66 19.19 -7.19
C VAL A 400 -1.34 18.74 -7.79
N GLY A 401 -0.73 17.72 -7.19
CA GLY A 401 0.56 17.18 -7.64
C GLY A 401 1.79 17.85 -7.02
N VAL A 402 1.64 19.01 -6.38
CA VAL A 402 2.75 19.64 -5.66
C VAL A 402 3.21 18.75 -4.50
N ARG A 403 4.52 18.46 -4.44
CA ARG A 403 5.13 17.67 -3.36
C ARG A 403 4.88 18.31 -2.00
N ARG A 404 4.37 17.50 -1.06
CA ARG A 404 4.12 17.87 0.33
C ARG A 404 5.05 17.16 1.30
N THR A 405 5.21 15.84 1.16
CA THR A 405 6.01 14.99 2.06
C THR A 405 6.71 13.88 1.27
N THR A 406 7.56 13.11 1.95
CA THR A 406 8.07 11.82 1.46
C THR A 406 7.68 10.74 2.45
N GLY A 407 7.51 9.52 1.95
CA GLY A 407 7.12 8.37 2.75
C GLY A 407 7.80 7.09 2.27
N GLN A 408 7.20 5.97 2.64
CA GLN A 408 7.67 4.64 2.30
C GLN A 408 6.59 3.88 1.54
N HIS A 409 6.99 3.02 0.60
CA HIS A 409 6.10 2.08 -0.05
C HIS A 409 5.53 1.11 0.99
N PRO A 410 4.27 0.66 0.88
CA PRO A 410 3.65 -0.25 1.85
C PRO A 410 4.33 -1.61 1.99
N GLY A 411 5.07 -2.10 0.99
CA GLY A 411 5.78 -3.38 1.06
C GLY A 411 7.01 -3.52 0.17
N GLY A 412 7.36 -2.48 -0.60
CA GLY A 412 8.31 -2.61 -1.69
C GLY A 412 9.74 -2.52 -1.19
N ILE A 413 10.50 -3.60 -1.38
CA ILE A 413 11.94 -3.64 -1.11
C ILE A 413 12.67 -3.67 -2.44
N VAL A 414 13.46 -2.64 -2.71
CA VAL A 414 14.34 -2.55 -3.87
C VAL A 414 15.63 -3.29 -3.54
N VAL A 415 16.00 -4.23 -4.41
CA VAL A 415 17.19 -5.07 -4.26
C VAL A 415 18.31 -4.50 -5.13
N LEU A 416 19.44 -4.17 -4.50
CA LEU A 416 20.67 -3.80 -5.17
C LEU A 416 21.53 -5.05 -5.39
N PRO A 417 21.96 -5.36 -6.62
CA PRO A 417 22.88 -6.46 -6.86
C PRO A 417 24.25 -6.21 -6.21
N VAL A 418 24.87 -7.28 -5.71
CA VAL A 418 26.19 -7.21 -5.08
C VAL A 418 27.21 -6.65 -6.07
N GLY A 419 27.96 -5.62 -5.64
CA GLY A 419 28.98 -4.96 -6.45
C GLY A 419 28.51 -3.67 -7.13
N GLU A 420 27.21 -3.39 -7.13
CA GLU A 420 26.65 -2.12 -7.62
C GLU A 420 26.58 -1.07 -6.50
N GLU A 421 26.48 0.21 -6.87
CA GLU A 421 26.25 1.32 -5.93
C GLU A 421 24.87 1.93 -6.14
N ILE A 422 24.08 2.06 -5.07
CA ILE A 422 22.70 2.58 -5.15
C ILE A 422 22.62 3.96 -5.81
N ASN A 423 23.61 4.82 -5.57
CA ASN A 423 23.66 6.19 -6.09
C ASN A 423 23.81 6.27 -7.62
N THR A 424 24.13 5.16 -8.29
CA THR A 424 24.13 5.08 -9.77
C THR A 424 22.72 4.93 -10.35
N PHE A 425 21.73 4.60 -9.52
CA PHE A 425 20.32 4.45 -9.90
C PHE A 425 19.44 5.54 -9.28
N THR A 426 19.64 5.81 -7.98
CA THR A 426 18.84 6.77 -7.24
C THR A 426 19.58 7.26 -5.99
N PRO A 427 19.44 8.54 -5.61
CA PRO A 427 19.83 8.97 -4.28
C PRO A 427 19.03 8.22 -3.21
N VAL A 428 19.50 8.29 -1.96
CA VAL A 428 18.79 7.71 -0.81
C VAL A 428 18.48 8.76 0.25
N GLN A 429 17.45 8.51 1.04
CA GLN A 429 17.02 9.39 2.12
C GLN A 429 16.29 8.60 3.22
N HIS A 430 15.92 9.27 4.32
CA HIS A 430 14.97 8.73 5.28
C HIS A 430 13.54 9.20 4.97
N PRO A 431 12.52 8.34 5.17
CA PRO A 431 11.12 8.72 4.96
C PRO A 431 10.76 9.88 5.88
N ALA A 432 10.06 10.88 5.36
CA ALA A 432 9.72 12.13 6.05
C ALA A 432 10.91 12.90 6.68
N ASN A 433 12.16 12.57 6.31
CA ASN A 433 13.40 13.02 6.98
C ASN A 433 13.47 12.65 8.47
N ASP A 434 12.81 11.56 8.89
CA ASP A 434 12.96 11.05 10.25
C ASP A 434 14.30 10.33 10.40
N MET A 435 15.24 10.95 11.10
CA MET A 435 16.57 10.38 11.32
C MET A 435 16.60 9.32 12.44
N THR A 436 15.47 9.05 13.10
CA THR A 436 15.37 8.04 14.17
C THR A 436 15.02 6.65 13.64
N THR A 437 14.49 6.57 12.41
CA THR A 437 14.23 5.28 11.76
C THR A 437 15.49 4.71 11.12
N ALA A 438 15.67 3.39 11.27
CA ALA A 438 16.71 2.64 10.55
C ALA A 438 16.37 2.48 9.06
N THR A 439 15.11 2.70 8.66
CA THR A 439 14.67 2.55 7.27
C THR A 439 15.30 3.61 6.38
N VAL A 440 16.02 3.15 5.37
CA VAL A 440 16.51 3.98 4.25
C VAL A 440 15.61 3.75 3.06
N THR A 441 15.14 4.85 2.46
CA THR A 441 14.30 4.86 1.26
C THR A 441 15.06 5.33 0.03
N THR A 442 14.70 4.80 -1.14
CA THR A 442 15.07 5.42 -2.42
C THR A 442 14.50 6.84 -2.49
N HIS A 443 15.23 7.77 -3.11
CA HIS A 443 14.77 9.14 -3.29
C HIS A 443 13.78 9.24 -4.44
N PHE A 444 14.06 8.53 -5.52
CA PHE A 444 13.08 8.30 -6.58
C PHE A 444 12.02 7.31 -6.10
N ASP A 445 10.79 7.51 -6.56
CA ASP A 445 9.78 6.47 -6.47
C ASP A 445 10.19 5.27 -7.34
N TYR A 446 9.60 4.11 -7.04
CA TYR A 446 9.95 2.89 -7.75
C TYR A 446 9.64 2.97 -9.25
N HIS A 447 8.58 3.68 -9.65
CA HIS A 447 8.21 3.83 -11.06
C HIS A 447 9.32 4.48 -11.89
N SER A 448 10.15 5.32 -11.27
CA SER A 448 11.27 5.97 -11.96
C SER A 448 12.48 5.05 -12.19
N ILE A 449 12.53 3.88 -11.53
CA ILE A 449 13.68 2.95 -11.51
C ILE A 449 13.26 1.47 -11.72
N ASP A 450 12.02 1.20 -12.11
CA ASP A 450 11.46 -0.15 -12.23
C ASP A 450 12.09 -0.94 -13.38
N HIS A 451 12.57 -0.24 -14.41
CA HIS A 451 13.32 -0.83 -15.52
C HIS A 451 14.76 -1.21 -15.13
N ASN A 452 15.26 -0.76 -13.97
CA ASN A 452 16.62 -1.03 -13.51
C ASN A 452 16.69 -2.13 -12.46
N LEU A 453 15.99 -1.93 -11.35
CA LEU A 453 16.17 -2.70 -10.12
C LEU A 453 14.93 -3.52 -9.81
N LEU A 454 15.14 -4.73 -9.31
CA LEU A 454 14.05 -5.59 -8.88
C LEU A 454 13.43 -5.06 -7.58
N LYS A 455 12.09 -5.02 -7.53
CA LYS A 455 11.33 -4.84 -6.29
C LYS A 455 10.69 -6.16 -5.85
N LEU A 456 10.76 -6.43 -4.55
CA LEU A 456 9.99 -7.45 -3.87
C LEU A 456 8.84 -6.79 -3.12
N ASP A 457 7.60 -7.16 -3.44
CA ASP A 457 6.41 -6.68 -2.72
C ASP A 457 6.09 -7.60 -1.52
N ILE A 458 6.72 -7.27 -0.40
CA ILE A 458 6.55 -7.93 0.90
C ILE A 458 5.50 -7.12 1.67
N LEU A 459 4.22 -7.43 1.43
CA LEU A 459 3.07 -6.67 1.92
C LEU A 459 2.63 -7.16 3.30
N GLY A 460 2.15 -6.24 4.14
CA GLY A 460 1.48 -6.56 5.40
C GLY A 460 -0.02 -6.71 5.17
N HIS A 461 -0.62 -7.76 5.72
CA HIS A 461 -2.04 -8.04 5.59
C HIS A 461 -2.62 -8.60 6.91
N ASP A 462 -3.91 -8.35 7.14
CA ASP A 462 -4.58 -8.75 8.38
C ASP A 462 -4.95 -10.23 8.40
N ASP A 463 -5.23 -10.85 7.25
CA ASP A 463 -5.58 -12.28 7.19
C ASP A 463 -4.51 -13.20 7.81
N PRO A 464 -3.23 -13.13 7.43
CA PRO A 464 -2.17 -13.87 8.11
C PRO A 464 -2.12 -13.62 9.62
N THR A 465 -2.30 -12.38 10.05
CA THR A 465 -2.27 -11.99 11.47
C THR A 465 -3.46 -12.60 12.23
N MET A 466 -4.65 -12.56 11.62
CA MET A 466 -5.87 -13.10 12.20
C MET A 466 -5.80 -14.63 12.25
N ILE A 467 -5.36 -15.30 11.19
CA ILE A 467 -5.13 -16.75 11.16
C ILE A 467 -4.11 -17.18 12.20
N ARG A 468 -3.01 -16.44 12.35
CA ARG A 468 -2.00 -16.70 13.39
C ARG A 468 -2.62 -16.63 14.79
N MET A 469 -3.37 -15.58 15.09
CA MET A 469 -4.03 -15.44 16.38
C MET A 469 -5.08 -16.55 16.61
N LEU A 470 -5.83 -16.94 15.57
CA LEU A 470 -6.77 -18.05 15.63
C LEU A 470 -6.08 -19.38 15.91
N GLN A 471 -4.96 -19.66 15.25
CA GLN A 471 -4.12 -20.83 15.52
C GLN A 471 -3.64 -20.83 16.98
N ASP A 472 -3.13 -19.70 17.48
CA ASP A 472 -2.65 -19.58 18.86
C ASP A 472 -3.74 -19.77 19.91
N LEU A 473 -4.99 -19.37 19.60
CA LEU A 473 -6.14 -19.52 20.49
C LEU A 473 -6.79 -20.91 20.44
N THR A 474 -6.77 -21.58 19.29
CA THR A 474 -7.49 -22.84 19.07
C THR A 474 -6.59 -24.07 19.05
N GLY A 475 -5.29 -23.90 18.78
CA GLY A 475 -4.34 -24.97 18.56
C GLY A 475 -4.50 -25.70 17.21
N ILE A 476 -5.44 -25.27 16.35
CA ILE A 476 -5.66 -25.89 15.04
C ILE A 476 -4.64 -25.37 14.04
N ASP A 477 -4.02 -26.28 13.30
CA ASP A 477 -3.24 -25.93 12.12
C ASP A 477 -4.20 -25.47 11.00
N PRO A 478 -4.15 -24.18 10.59
CA PRO A 478 -5.08 -23.63 9.61
C PRO A 478 -5.02 -24.35 8.26
N VAL A 479 -3.90 -24.99 7.90
CA VAL A 479 -3.79 -25.70 6.62
C VAL A 479 -4.52 -27.05 6.62
N THR A 480 -4.97 -27.52 7.78
CA THR A 480 -5.75 -28.77 7.92
C THR A 480 -7.26 -28.57 7.84
N ILE A 481 -7.74 -27.32 7.83
CA ILE A 481 -9.16 -26.98 7.76
C ILE A 481 -9.73 -27.40 6.39
N PRO A 482 -10.83 -28.19 6.34
CA PRO A 482 -11.45 -28.60 5.09
C PRO A 482 -12.11 -27.42 4.38
N LEU A 483 -12.01 -27.39 3.04
CA LEU A 483 -12.54 -26.31 2.18
C LEU A 483 -13.98 -26.57 1.67
N ASP A 484 -14.64 -27.58 2.21
CA ASP A 484 -15.95 -28.08 1.75
C ASP A 484 -16.94 -28.34 2.91
N ASP A 485 -16.61 -27.88 4.12
CA ASP A 485 -17.48 -27.98 5.29
C ASP A 485 -18.86 -27.33 5.06
N GLU A 486 -19.92 -28.13 5.23
CA GLU A 486 -21.30 -27.69 4.96
C GLU A 486 -21.80 -26.62 5.93
N ALA A 487 -21.37 -26.65 7.20
CA ALA A 487 -21.76 -25.65 8.18
C ALA A 487 -21.12 -24.30 7.85
N VAL A 488 -19.85 -24.29 7.44
CA VAL A 488 -19.18 -23.09 6.92
C VAL A 488 -19.86 -22.58 5.66
N MET A 489 -20.15 -23.45 4.69
CA MET A 489 -20.86 -23.06 3.46
C MET A 489 -22.22 -22.42 3.77
N SER A 490 -22.91 -22.89 4.80
CA SER A 490 -24.23 -22.36 5.17
C SER A 490 -24.22 -20.88 5.57
N LEU A 491 -23.07 -20.33 6.02
CA LEU A 491 -22.92 -18.90 6.32
C LEU A 491 -23.20 -18.01 5.11
N PHE A 492 -22.87 -18.50 3.91
CA PHE A 492 -23.12 -17.83 2.63
C PHE A 492 -24.53 -18.08 2.09
N LYS A 493 -25.36 -18.83 2.82
CA LYS A 493 -26.74 -19.16 2.43
C LYS A 493 -27.76 -18.59 3.42
N ASN A 494 -27.45 -18.57 4.71
CA ASN A 494 -28.32 -18.11 5.79
C ASN A 494 -27.53 -17.92 7.12
N THR A 495 -28.25 -17.72 8.23
CA THR A 495 -27.68 -17.54 9.57
C THR A 495 -27.67 -18.81 10.45
N SER A 496 -28.10 -19.97 9.92
CA SER A 496 -28.36 -21.17 10.74
C SER A 496 -27.12 -21.71 11.46
N ALA A 497 -25.94 -21.72 10.84
CA ALA A 497 -24.69 -22.14 11.48
C ALA A 497 -24.26 -21.22 12.65
N LEU A 498 -24.81 -20.02 12.74
CA LEU A 498 -24.54 -19.11 13.87
C LEU A 498 -25.51 -19.32 15.03
N GLY A 499 -26.65 -19.99 14.81
CA GLY A 499 -27.70 -20.19 15.81
C GLY A 499 -28.55 -18.94 16.10
N VAL A 500 -28.63 -18.00 15.16
CA VAL A 500 -29.40 -16.73 15.29
C VAL A 500 -30.35 -16.54 14.12
N THR A 501 -31.37 -15.69 14.27
CA THR A 501 -32.22 -15.28 13.14
C THR A 501 -31.71 -13.96 12.52
N PRO A 502 -32.08 -13.65 11.26
CA PRO A 502 -31.74 -12.37 10.65
C PRO A 502 -32.14 -11.16 11.51
N GLU A 503 -33.30 -11.22 12.18
CA GLU A 503 -33.82 -10.14 13.03
C GLU A 503 -32.90 -9.85 14.23
N ASP A 504 -32.24 -10.87 14.78
CA ASP A 504 -31.31 -10.69 15.90
C ASP A 504 -30.10 -9.80 15.54
N ILE A 505 -29.73 -9.79 14.25
CA ILE A 505 -28.57 -9.09 13.69
C ILE A 505 -28.96 -7.96 12.72
N GLY A 506 -30.13 -7.34 12.93
CA GLY A 506 -30.54 -6.15 12.18
C GLY A 506 -31.08 -6.44 10.78
N GLY A 507 -31.65 -7.62 10.57
CA GLY A 507 -32.25 -8.05 9.31
C GLY A 507 -31.25 -8.62 8.30
N ILE A 508 -30.02 -8.90 8.70
CA ILE A 508 -28.98 -9.42 7.81
C ILE A 508 -29.25 -10.91 7.54
N PRO A 509 -29.49 -11.32 6.28
CA PRO A 509 -29.96 -12.68 5.99
C PRO A 509 -28.83 -13.72 5.96
N LEU A 510 -27.57 -13.31 6.01
CA LEU A 510 -26.39 -14.17 5.86
C LEU A 510 -25.51 -14.17 7.10
N GLY A 511 -24.77 -15.26 7.31
CA GLY A 511 -23.75 -15.38 8.36
C GLY A 511 -22.38 -14.79 8.01
N CYS A 512 -22.27 -13.97 6.95
CA CYS A 512 -21.01 -13.50 6.39
C CYS A 512 -20.35 -12.32 7.10
N LEU A 513 -21.03 -11.70 8.08
CA LEU A 513 -20.53 -10.52 8.79
C LEU A 513 -19.09 -10.71 9.30
N GLY A 514 -18.21 -9.77 9.00
CA GLY A 514 -16.81 -9.81 9.43
C GLY A 514 -15.94 -10.91 8.80
N ILE A 515 -16.46 -11.69 7.84
CA ILE A 515 -15.65 -12.57 6.99
C ILE A 515 -14.95 -11.69 5.94
N PRO A 516 -13.62 -11.81 5.74
CA PRO A 516 -12.92 -11.11 4.67
C PRO A 516 -13.58 -11.39 3.32
N GLU A 517 -13.51 -10.44 2.38
CA GLU A 517 -14.17 -10.51 1.06
C GLU A 517 -15.70 -10.43 1.09
N PHE A 518 -16.35 -11.17 1.98
CA PHE A 518 -17.80 -11.44 1.93
C PHE A 518 -18.62 -10.68 2.97
N GLY A 519 -18.00 -10.07 3.97
CA GLY A 519 -18.70 -9.42 5.09
C GLY A 519 -19.16 -7.98 4.85
N THR A 520 -18.92 -7.42 3.66
CA THR A 520 -19.41 -6.08 3.29
C THR A 520 -20.86 -6.14 2.81
N GLU A 521 -21.62 -5.06 2.96
CA GLU A 521 -23.01 -5.02 2.45
C GLU A 521 -23.10 -5.30 0.95
N PHE A 522 -22.15 -4.76 0.18
CA PHE A 522 -22.04 -5.01 -1.25
C PHE A 522 -21.80 -6.49 -1.57
N ALA A 523 -20.80 -7.11 -0.96
CA ALA A 523 -20.50 -8.52 -1.21
C ALA A 523 -21.59 -9.47 -0.70
N MET A 524 -22.22 -9.16 0.44
CA MET A 524 -23.37 -9.93 0.93
C MET A 524 -24.54 -9.85 -0.04
N GLN A 525 -24.84 -8.69 -0.62
CA GLN A 525 -25.87 -8.58 -1.65
C GLN A 525 -25.54 -9.44 -2.88
N MET A 526 -24.28 -9.45 -3.31
CA MET A 526 -23.84 -10.33 -4.39
C MET A 526 -24.03 -11.81 -4.06
N VAL A 527 -23.73 -12.23 -2.83
CA VAL A 527 -23.96 -13.61 -2.37
C VAL A 527 -25.44 -13.97 -2.39
N ILE A 528 -26.33 -13.05 -1.98
CA ILE A 528 -27.79 -13.23 -2.04
C ILE A 528 -28.27 -13.42 -3.48
N ASP A 529 -27.78 -12.58 -4.39
CA ASP A 529 -28.15 -12.60 -5.81
C ASP A 529 -27.61 -13.87 -6.50
N ALA A 530 -26.36 -14.23 -6.21
CA ALA A 530 -25.62 -15.34 -6.83
C ALA A 530 -26.01 -16.72 -6.31
N LYS A 531 -26.41 -16.85 -5.04
CA LYS A 531 -26.76 -18.10 -4.36
C LYS A 531 -25.69 -19.20 -4.52
N PRO A 532 -24.45 -18.97 -4.06
CA PRO A 532 -23.36 -19.93 -4.22
C PRO A 532 -23.69 -21.28 -3.62
N GLN A 533 -23.32 -22.36 -4.30
CA GLN A 533 -23.53 -23.73 -3.82
C GLN A 533 -22.26 -24.37 -3.28
N GLU A 534 -21.11 -23.98 -3.83
CA GLU A 534 -19.82 -24.64 -3.63
C GLU A 534 -18.66 -23.63 -3.49
N PHE A 535 -17.45 -24.13 -3.23
CA PHE A 535 -16.28 -23.29 -3.01
C PHE A 535 -15.88 -22.52 -4.27
N SER A 536 -15.96 -23.15 -5.45
CA SER A 536 -15.71 -22.46 -6.72
C SER A 536 -16.63 -21.28 -6.97
N ASP A 537 -17.88 -21.33 -6.51
CA ASP A 537 -18.80 -20.19 -6.64
C ASP A 537 -18.33 -19.02 -5.77
N LEU A 538 -17.78 -19.28 -4.58
CA LEU A 538 -17.19 -18.23 -3.74
C LEU A 538 -15.97 -17.60 -4.39
N ILE A 539 -15.12 -18.38 -5.07
CA ILE A 539 -14.00 -17.85 -5.88
C ILE A 539 -14.52 -16.91 -6.97
N ARG A 540 -15.59 -17.29 -7.66
CA ARG A 540 -16.21 -16.46 -8.71
C ARG A 540 -16.79 -15.17 -8.14
N ILE A 541 -17.52 -15.25 -7.01
CA ILE A 541 -18.06 -14.06 -6.32
C ILE A 541 -16.94 -13.13 -5.87
N SER A 542 -15.85 -13.67 -5.33
CA SER A 542 -14.65 -12.89 -4.98
C SER A 542 -14.05 -12.21 -6.21
N GLY A 543 -14.00 -12.87 -7.37
CA GLY A 543 -13.59 -12.21 -8.61
C GLY A 543 -14.51 -11.04 -9.01
N LEU A 544 -15.83 -11.23 -8.88
CA LEU A 544 -16.84 -10.23 -9.27
C LEU A 544 -16.94 -9.04 -8.31
N SER A 545 -16.63 -9.23 -7.02
CA SER A 545 -16.76 -8.19 -6.00
C SER A 545 -15.63 -7.16 -6.02
N HIS A 546 -14.60 -7.39 -6.84
CA HIS A 546 -13.43 -6.52 -6.97
C HIS A 546 -13.31 -5.93 -8.38
N GLY A 547 -13.37 -4.60 -8.44
CA GLY A 547 -13.21 -3.82 -9.67
C GLY A 547 -14.47 -3.06 -10.05
N THR A 548 -14.30 -1.81 -10.47
CA THR A 548 -15.40 -0.99 -10.98
C THR A 548 -15.96 -1.60 -12.27
N ASP A 549 -17.29 -1.58 -12.39
CA ASP A 549 -18.05 -2.07 -13.56
C ASP A 549 -17.89 -3.57 -13.86
N VAL A 550 -17.50 -4.38 -12.86
CA VAL A 550 -17.48 -5.85 -12.95
C VAL A 550 -18.85 -6.44 -12.64
N TRP A 551 -19.43 -6.08 -11.48
CA TRP A 551 -20.76 -6.54 -11.06
C TRP A 551 -21.89 -5.59 -11.49
N LEU A 552 -21.94 -4.39 -10.89
CA LEU A 552 -23.03 -3.42 -11.09
C LEU A 552 -23.09 -2.97 -12.54
N GLY A 553 -24.28 -3.06 -13.16
CA GLY A 553 -24.49 -2.69 -14.56
C GLY A 553 -23.81 -3.60 -15.60
N ASN A 554 -23.23 -4.72 -15.14
CA ASN A 554 -22.54 -5.70 -15.97
C ASN A 554 -22.98 -7.12 -15.62
N ALA A 555 -22.17 -7.91 -14.89
CA ALA A 555 -22.49 -9.31 -14.59
C ALA A 555 -23.84 -9.49 -13.89
N GLN A 556 -24.22 -8.57 -12.99
CA GLN A 556 -25.52 -8.58 -12.32
C GLN A 556 -26.67 -8.54 -13.34
N THR A 557 -26.62 -7.58 -14.26
CA THR A 557 -27.64 -7.38 -15.29
C THR A 557 -27.71 -8.56 -16.25
N LEU A 558 -26.56 -9.13 -16.61
CA LEU A 558 -26.51 -10.31 -17.48
C LEU A 558 -27.15 -11.54 -16.82
N ILE A 559 -26.95 -11.70 -15.50
CA ILE A 559 -27.57 -12.78 -14.72
C ILE A 559 -29.08 -12.56 -14.56
N GLU A 560 -29.51 -11.34 -14.24
CA GLU A 560 -30.93 -10.98 -14.13
C GLU A 560 -31.70 -11.18 -15.44
N GLN A 561 -31.06 -10.90 -16.58
CA GLN A 561 -31.63 -11.12 -17.92
C GLN A 561 -31.60 -12.59 -18.37
N GLY A 562 -30.95 -13.48 -17.61
CA GLY A 562 -30.76 -14.87 -18.00
C GLY A 562 -29.81 -15.09 -19.18
N LEU A 563 -29.00 -14.08 -19.53
CA LEU A 563 -27.98 -14.17 -20.57
C LEU A 563 -26.70 -14.86 -20.07
N ALA A 564 -26.45 -14.79 -18.77
CA ALA A 564 -25.37 -15.48 -18.09
C ALA A 564 -25.85 -16.14 -16.79
N THR A 565 -25.07 -17.09 -16.30
CA THR A 565 -25.12 -17.61 -14.94
C THR A 565 -23.84 -17.21 -14.22
N ILE A 566 -23.73 -17.44 -12.91
CA ILE A 566 -22.44 -17.20 -12.23
C ILE A 566 -21.30 -18.01 -12.85
N SER A 567 -21.59 -19.22 -13.32
CA SER A 567 -20.60 -20.10 -13.94
C SER A 567 -20.20 -19.70 -15.36
N THR A 568 -20.99 -18.85 -16.03
CA THR A 568 -20.72 -18.40 -17.41
C THR A 568 -20.41 -16.91 -17.53
N ALA A 569 -20.60 -16.14 -16.46
CA ALA A 569 -20.19 -14.75 -16.38
C ALA A 569 -18.66 -14.61 -16.27
N ILE A 570 -18.13 -13.47 -16.70
CA ILE A 570 -16.70 -13.16 -16.59
C ILE A 570 -16.41 -12.81 -15.13
N CYS A 571 -15.89 -13.77 -14.36
CA CYS A 571 -15.64 -13.60 -12.93
C CYS A 571 -14.18 -13.27 -12.64
N THR A 572 -13.28 -13.84 -13.44
CA THR A 572 -11.83 -13.64 -13.33
C THR A 572 -11.26 -13.41 -14.72
N ARG A 573 -10.05 -12.83 -14.79
CA ARG A 573 -9.40 -12.60 -16.09
C ARG A 573 -9.08 -13.92 -16.81
N ASP A 574 -8.73 -14.96 -16.07
CA ASP A 574 -8.43 -16.28 -16.60
C ASP A 574 -9.60 -16.84 -17.43
N ASP A 575 -10.84 -16.57 -17.01
CA ASP A 575 -12.05 -16.99 -17.72
C ASP A 575 -12.10 -16.42 -19.15
N ILE A 576 -11.61 -15.19 -19.38
CA ILE A 576 -11.54 -14.59 -20.72
C ILE A 576 -10.60 -15.38 -21.61
N MET A 577 -9.38 -15.62 -21.15
CA MET A 577 -8.38 -16.32 -21.94
C MET A 577 -8.82 -17.74 -22.26
N ILE A 578 -9.33 -18.47 -21.27
CA ILE A 578 -9.79 -19.85 -21.43
C ILE A 578 -10.97 -19.91 -22.39
N TYR A 579 -11.97 -19.05 -22.21
CA TYR A 579 -13.17 -19.02 -23.05
C TYR A 579 -12.84 -18.72 -24.52
N LEU A 580 -11.99 -17.72 -24.79
CA LEU A 580 -11.61 -17.36 -26.15
C LEU A 580 -10.82 -18.48 -26.85
N ILE A 581 -9.92 -19.15 -26.13
CA ILE A 581 -9.21 -20.33 -26.65
C ILE A 581 -10.19 -21.46 -26.97
N GLN A 582 -11.16 -21.72 -26.09
CA GLN A 582 -12.21 -22.71 -26.32
C GLN A 582 -13.08 -22.39 -27.54
N MET A 583 -13.26 -21.09 -27.85
CA MET A 583 -13.97 -20.64 -29.05
C MET A 583 -13.12 -20.71 -30.32
N GLY A 584 -11.83 -21.04 -30.20
CA GLY A 584 -10.93 -21.27 -31.32
C GLY A 584 -10.02 -20.09 -31.66
N LEU A 585 -10.03 -19.00 -30.86
CA LEU A 585 -9.10 -17.89 -31.05
C LEU A 585 -7.66 -18.33 -30.73
N ASP A 586 -6.70 -17.64 -31.35
CA ASP A 586 -5.28 -17.83 -31.04
C ASP A 586 -4.99 -17.58 -29.55
N SER A 587 -4.12 -18.40 -28.97
CA SER A 587 -3.83 -18.37 -27.53
C SER A 587 -3.09 -17.10 -27.09
N GLU A 588 -2.16 -16.59 -27.92
CA GLU A 588 -1.43 -15.35 -27.62
C GLU A 588 -2.36 -14.14 -27.73
N GLN A 589 -3.24 -14.14 -28.74
CA GLN A 589 -4.24 -13.10 -28.87
C GLN A 589 -5.24 -13.12 -27.71
N SER A 590 -5.72 -14.29 -27.31
CA SER A 590 -6.62 -14.47 -26.16
C SER A 590 -5.99 -13.95 -24.86
N PHE A 591 -4.70 -14.23 -24.65
CA PHE A 591 -3.92 -13.67 -23.53
C PHE A 591 -3.84 -12.14 -23.60
N THR A 592 -3.57 -11.58 -24.78
CA THR A 592 -3.48 -10.12 -24.98
C THR A 592 -4.82 -9.43 -24.71
N ILE A 593 -5.93 -10.01 -25.17
CA ILE A 593 -7.28 -9.54 -24.90
C ILE A 593 -7.57 -9.55 -23.40
N MET A 594 -7.30 -10.67 -22.72
CA MET A 594 -7.43 -10.78 -21.26
C MET A 594 -6.65 -9.66 -20.52
N GLU A 595 -5.37 -9.46 -20.87
CA GLU A 595 -4.53 -8.44 -20.22
C GLU A 595 -4.98 -7.01 -20.52
N SER A 596 -5.61 -6.75 -21.66
CA SER A 596 -6.21 -5.46 -21.99
C SER A 596 -7.47 -5.18 -21.15
N VAL A 597 -8.41 -6.13 -21.13
CA VAL A 597 -9.69 -6.01 -20.43
C VAL A 597 -9.48 -5.86 -18.92
N ARG A 598 -8.63 -6.70 -18.32
CA ARG A 598 -8.37 -6.63 -16.86
C ARG A 598 -7.72 -5.32 -16.40
N LYS A 599 -7.15 -4.53 -17.32
CA LYS A 599 -6.56 -3.21 -17.06
C LYS A 599 -7.51 -2.06 -17.40
N GLY A 600 -8.77 -2.36 -17.77
CA GLY A 600 -9.74 -1.34 -18.17
C GLY A 600 -9.43 -0.67 -19.50
N LYS A 601 -8.58 -1.27 -20.34
CA LYS A 601 -8.22 -0.73 -21.65
C LYS A 601 -9.23 -1.09 -22.75
N GLY A 602 -10.21 -1.94 -22.43
CA GLY A 602 -11.25 -2.38 -23.36
C GLY A 602 -10.72 -3.25 -24.49
N LEU A 603 -11.46 -3.26 -25.60
CA LEU A 603 -11.18 -4.06 -26.80
C LEU A 603 -10.98 -3.17 -28.02
N LYS A 604 -10.00 -3.53 -28.86
CA LYS A 604 -9.82 -2.95 -30.19
C LYS A 604 -10.87 -3.49 -31.17
N GLU A 605 -11.12 -2.76 -32.25
CA GLU A 605 -12.07 -3.21 -33.29
C GLU A 605 -11.66 -4.56 -33.94
N GLU A 606 -10.37 -4.76 -34.22
CA GLU A 606 -9.84 -6.02 -34.77
C GLU A 606 -10.17 -7.23 -33.88
N TRP A 607 -10.10 -7.08 -32.55
CA TRP A 607 -10.43 -8.14 -31.61
C TRP A 607 -11.93 -8.41 -31.56
N LYS A 608 -12.77 -7.38 -31.69
CA LYS A 608 -14.23 -7.57 -31.73
C LYS A 608 -14.65 -8.34 -32.98
N GLU A 609 -14.07 -8.02 -34.13
CA GLU A 609 -14.31 -8.73 -35.38
C GLU A 609 -13.91 -10.21 -35.26
N GLU A 610 -12.74 -10.48 -34.68
CA GLU A 610 -12.25 -11.85 -34.50
C GLU A 610 -13.06 -12.64 -33.48
N MET A 611 -13.47 -12.01 -32.38
CA MET A 611 -14.40 -12.59 -31.40
C MET A 611 -15.73 -12.97 -32.07
N ARG A 612 -16.31 -12.08 -32.88
CA ARG A 612 -17.55 -12.37 -33.63
C ARG A 612 -17.37 -13.48 -34.68
N ALA A 613 -16.20 -13.53 -35.33
CA ALA A 613 -15.88 -14.57 -36.31
C ALA A 613 -15.79 -15.98 -35.70
N HIS A 614 -15.57 -16.07 -34.38
CA HIS A 614 -15.56 -17.30 -33.60
C HIS A 614 -16.82 -17.45 -32.73
N ASP A 615 -17.94 -16.83 -33.14
CA ASP A 615 -19.25 -16.95 -32.50
C ASP A 615 -19.29 -16.49 -31.02
N VAL A 616 -18.37 -15.63 -30.59
CA VAL A 616 -18.44 -15.02 -29.26
C VAL A 616 -19.65 -14.07 -29.20
N PRO A 617 -20.59 -14.26 -28.24
CA PRO A 617 -21.79 -13.45 -28.16
C PRO A 617 -21.52 -11.96 -27.93
N GLU A 618 -22.36 -11.09 -28.50
CA GLU A 618 -22.18 -9.64 -28.36
C GLU A 618 -22.23 -9.17 -26.90
N TRP A 619 -23.06 -9.81 -26.06
CA TRP A 619 -23.11 -9.48 -24.63
C TRP A 619 -21.76 -9.71 -23.92
N TYR A 620 -20.97 -10.69 -24.38
CA TYR A 620 -19.65 -10.98 -23.82
C TYR A 620 -18.66 -9.90 -24.21
N ILE A 621 -18.70 -9.45 -25.48
CA ILE A 621 -17.91 -8.33 -25.99
C ILE A 621 -18.23 -7.05 -25.22
N ASP A 622 -19.52 -6.75 -25.02
CA ASP A 622 -19.97 -5.58 -24.26
C ASP A 622 -19.55 -5.65 -22.78
N SER A 623 -19.57 -6.84 -22.18
CA SER A 623 -19.09 -7.06 -20.82
C SER A 623 -17.59 -6.73 -20.69
N CYS A 624 -16.77 -7.20 -21.62
CA CYS A 624 -15.34 -6.90 -21.69
C CYS A 624 -15.03 -5.40 -21.82
N LEU A 625 -15.90 -4.61 -22.47
CA LEU A 625 -15.71 -3.16 -22.61
C LEU A 625 -16.00 -2.37 -21.33
N LYS A 626 -16.80 -2.93 -20.41
CA LYS A 626 -17.19 -2.27 -19.16
C LYS A 626 -16.12 -2.39 -18.09
N ILE A 627 -15.56 -3.58 -17.92
CA ILE A 627 -14.60 -3.95 -16.86
C ILE A 627 -13.45 -2.94 -16.77
N LYS A 628 -13.24 -2.33 -15.59
CA LYS A 628 -12.11 -1.40 -15.33
C LYS A 628 -10.90 -2.08 -14.70
N TYR A 629 -11.15 -3.13 -13.94
CA TYR A 629 -10.13 -3.91 -13.25
C TYR A 629 -10.68 -5.31 -12.95
N MET A 630 -9.86 -6.35 -12.99
CA MET A 630 -10.30 -7.72 -12.67
C MET A 630 -9.16 -8.61 -12.14
N PHE A 631 -9.49 -9.44 -11.15
CA PHE A 631 -8.54 -10.36 -10.50
C PHE A 631 -8.15 -11.57 -11.37
N PRO A 632 -6.92 -12.12 -11.17
CA PRO A 632 -6.63 -13.50 -11.53
C PRO A 632 -7.34 -14.49 -10.59
N LYS A 633 -7.76 -15.64 -11.13
CA LYS A 633 -8.40 -16.74 -10.38
C LYS A 633 -7.53 -17.24 -9.22
N ALA A 634 -6.21 -17.24 -9.40
CA ALA A 634 -5.25 -17.58 -8.33
C ALA A 634 -5.35 -16.65 -7.11
N HIS A 635 -5.55 -15.35 -7.32
CA HIS A 635 -5.70 -14.39 -6.23
C HIS A 635 -7.03 -14.61 -5.51
N ALA A 636 -8.12 -14.75 -6.26
CA ALA A 636 -9.45 -15.03 -5.69
C ALA A 636 -9.44 -16.34 -4.90
N ALA A 637 -8.85 -17.42 -5.42
CA ALA A 637 -8.72 -18.69 -4.71
C ALA A 637 -7.97 -18.54 -3.38
N ALA A 638 -6.80 -17.87 -3.38
CA ALA A 638 -6.03 -17.66 -2.17
C ALA A 638 -6.79 -16.88 -1.09
N TYR A 639 -7.49 -15.81 -1.49
CA TYR A 639 -8.26 -14.98 -0.57
C TYR A 639 -9.48 -15.72 -0.01
N VAL A 640 -10.19 -16.47 -0.85
CA VAL A 640 -11.33 -17.30 -0.42
C VAL A 640 -10.86 -18.42 0.51
N MET A 641 -9.69 -19.03 0.28
CA MET A 641 -9.10 -20.00 1.23
C MET A 641 -8.86 -19.39 2.63
N MET A 642 -8.33 -18.16 2.70
CA MET A 642 -8.16 -17.46 3.98
C MET A 642 -9.51 -17.13 4.65
N ALA A 643 -10.43 -16.55 3.87
CA ALA A 643 -11.77 -16.20 4.33
C ALA A 643 -12.51 -17.44 4.86
N TRP A 644 -12.37 -18.59 4.18
CA TRP A 644 -12.94 -19.86 4.58
C TRP A 644 -12.37 -20.38 5.91
N ARG A 645 -11.04 -20.33 6.09
CA ARG A 645 -10.40 -20.73 7.36
C ARG A 645 -10.86 -19.86 8.54
N ILE A 646 -11.04 -18.55 8.30
CA ILE A 646 -11.60 -17.63 9.29
C ILE A 646 -13.09 -17.96 9.56
N ALA A 647 -13.86 -18.25 8.51
CA ALA A 647 -15.27 -18.64 8.61
C ALA A 647 -15.45 -19.95 9.40
N TYR A 648 -14.56 -20.93 9.21
CA TYR A 648 -14.52 -22.16 10.00
C TYR A 648 -14.38 -21.85 11.49
N CYS A 649 -13.45 -20.96 11.86
CA CYS A 649 -13.30 -20.51 13.24
C CYS A 649 -14.53 -19.74 13.73
N LYS A 650 -15.22 -18.98 12.88
CA LYS A 650 -16.47 -18.29 13.23
C LYS A 650 -17.58 -19.26 13.63
N VAL A 651 -17.69 -20.40 12.93
CA VAL A 651 -18.68 -21.45 13.24
C VAL A 651 -18.28 -22.20 14.51
N TYR A 652 -17.08 -22.78 14.53
CA TYR A 652 -16.68 -23.77 15.54
C TYR A 652 -15.96 -23.18 16.77
N TYR A 653 -15.34 -22.00 16.63
CA TYR A 653 -14.56 -21.33 17.68
C TYR A 653 -14.94 -19.85 17.83
N PRO A 654 -16.22 -19.54 18.08
CA PRO A 654 -16.76 -18.18 17.96
C PRO A 654 -16.05 -17.14 18.84
N LEU A 655 -15.72 -17.46 20.10
CA LEU A 655 -14.98 -16.53 20.96
C LEU A 655 -13.57 -16.24 20.44
N ALA A 656 -12.89 -17.24 19.86
CA ALA A 656 -11.58 -17.02 19.22
C ALA A 656 -11.70 -16.15 17.97
N TYR A 657 -12.75 -16.37 17.16
CA TYR A 657 -13.08 -15.51 16.02
C TYR A 657 -13.31 -14.06 16.43
N TYR A 658 -14.19 -13.81 17.40
CA TYR A 658 -14.48 -12.44 17.84
C TYR A 658 -13.27 -11.78 18.50
N ALA A 659 -12.51 -12.52 19.32
CA ALA A 659 -11.26 -12.01 19.89
C ALA A 659 -10.26 -11.59 18.80
N ALA A 660 -10.06 -12.43 17.78
CA ALA A 660 -9.17 -12.12 16.67
C ALA A 660 -9.69 -10.96 15.80
N TYR A 661 -10.98 -10.93 15.49
CA TYR A 661 -11.60 -9.86 14.69
C TYR A 661 -11.47 -8.51 15.38
N PHE A 662 -11.85 -8.40 16.66
CA PHE A 662 -11.80 -7.13 17.39
C PHE A 662 -10.37 -6.66 17.70
N SER A 663 -9.41 -7.58 17.74
CA SER A 663 -8.01 -7.25 17.95
C SER A 663 -7.32 -6.74 16.68
N ILE A 664 -7.67 -7.31 15.52
CA ILE A 664 -6.88 -7.13 14.29
C ILE A 664 -7.64 -6.31 13.23
N ARG A 665 -8.94 -6.55 13.04
CA ARG A 665 -9.72 -6.01 11.91
C ARG A 665 -10.64 -4.85 12.28
N ALA A 666 -11.08 -4.78 13.53
CA ALA A 666 -11.95 -3.69 13.96
C ALA A 666 -11.16 -2.37 14.00
N THR A 667 -11.66 -1.36 13.30
CA THR A 667 -11.01 -0.04 13.19
C THR A 667 -11.76 1.05 13.94
N GLY A 668 -13.01 0.78 14.34
CA GLY A 668 -13.87 1.68 15.07
C GLY A 668 -14.38 1.10 16.39
N PHE A 669 -13.72 0.05 16.93
CA PHE A 669 -14.15 -0.55 18.19
C PHE A 669 -14.09 0.48 19.33
N ASN A 670 -15.16 0.55 20.13
CA ASN A 670 -15.25 1.48 21.25
C ASN A 670 -15.86 0.78 22.46
N TYR A 671 -15.08 0.67 23.54
CA TYR A 671 -15.48 -0.02 24.76
C TYR A 671 -16.73 0.55 25.42
N GLU A 672 -16.86 1.87 25.48
CA GLU A 672 -18.00 2.54 26.09
C GLU A 672 -19.29 2.26 25.33
N ILE A 673 -19.24 2.24 24.00
CA ILE A 673 -20.43 2.04 23.16
C ILE A 673 -20.80 0.55 23.10
N MET A 674 -19.81 -0.34 22.98
CA MET A 674 -20.02 -1.72 22.58
C MET A 674 -20.04 -2.72 23.75
N CYS A 675 -19.29 -2.47 24.83
CA CYS A 675 -19.04 -3.47 25.87
C CYS A 675 -19.89 -3.30 27.13
N GLN A 676 -20.73 -2.27 27.22
CA GLN A 676 -21.60 -2.01 28.38
C GLN A 676 -22.97 -2.71 28.27
N GLY A 677 -23.01 -3.87 27.61
CA GLY A 677 -24.21 -4.68 27.42
C GLY A 677 -25.06 -4.32 26.19
N ARG A 678 -25.99 -5.22 25.87
CA ARG A 678 -26.82 -5.20 24.64
C ARG A 678 -27.69 -3.95 24.53
N GLU A 679 -28.27 -3.48 25.63
CA GLU A 679 -29.17 -2.31 25.62
C GLU A 679 -28.44 -1.03 25.19
N ARG A 680 -27.22 -0.81 25.70
CA ARG A 680 -26.41 0.37 25.33
C ARG A 680 -26.00 0.30 23.86
N LEU A 681 -25.57 -0.87 23.39
CA LEU A 681 -25.25 -1.07 21.97
C LEU A 681 -26.46 -0.72 21.09
N THR A 682 -27.65 -1.25 21.40
CA THR A 682 -28.87 -1.00 20.63
C THR A 682 -29.28 0.47 20.65
N TYR A 683 -29.07 1.20 21.75
CA TYR A 683 -29.32 2.63 21.83
C TYR A 683 -28.49 3.40 20.79
N PHE A 684 -27.18 3.18 20.76
CA PHE A 684 -26.29 3.85 19.80
C PHE A 684 -26.53 3.40 18.37
N GLN A 685 -26.87 2.13 18.12
CA GLN A 685 -27.22 1.66 16.77
C GLN A 685 -28.43 2.43 16.22
N LYS A 686 -29.47 2.63 17.03
CA LYS A 686 -30.65 3.40 16.62
C LYS A 686 -30.33 4.87 16.36
N ASP A 687 -29.45 5.48 17.15
CA ASP A 687 -29.00 6.85 16.91
C ASP A 687 -28.26 6.97 15.58
N TYR A 688 -27.32 6.05 15.31
CA TYR A 688 -26.51 6.07 14.10
C TYR A 688 -27.37 5.82 12.86
N GLU A 689 -28.32 4.87 12.91
CA GLU A 689 -29.24 4.60 11.81
C GLU A 689 -30.13 5.82 11.51
N ARG A 690 -30.60 6.53 12.54
CA ARG A 690 -31.41 7.77 12.38
C ARG A 690 -30.66 8.86 11.62
N ARG A 691 -29.34 8.90 11.72
CA ARG A 691 -28.49 9.96 11.14
C ARG A 691 -27.47 9.44 10.14
N LYS A 692 -27.73 8.28 9.52
CA LYS A 692 -26.78 7.52 8.70
C LYS A 692 -26.12 8.34 7.58
N ASP A 693 -26.87 9.23 6.93
CA ASP A 693 -26.38 10.06 5.83
C ASP A 693 -25.43 11.20 6.29
N SER A 694 -25.35 11.40 7.61
CA SER A 694 -24.54 12.44 8.25
C SER A 694 -23.38 11.89 9.09
N LEU A 695 -23.19 10.56 9.11
CA LEU A 695 -22.12 9.93 9.89
C LEU A 695 -20.75 10.31 9.31
N SER A 696 -19.84 10.71 10.19
CA SER A 696 -18.44 10.85 9.82
C SER A 696 -17.82 9.48 9.50
N LYS A 697 -16.65 9.46 8.84
CA LYS A 697 -15.96 8.21 8.53
C LYS A 697 -15.65 7.38 9.79
N LYS A 698 -15.20 8.02 10.88
CA LYS A 698 -14.98 7.36 12.18
C LYS A 698 -16.26 6.67 12.66
N GLU A 699 -17.40 7.34 12.56
CA GLU A 699 -18.68 6.80 13.03
C GLU A 699 -19.25 5.70 12.12
N GLN A 700 -19.01 5.77 10.81
CA GLN A 700 -19.32 4.66 9.91
C GLN A 700 -18.51 3.40 10.28
N ASP A 701 -17.23 3.56 10.64
CA ASP A 701 -16.38 2.44 11.06
C ASP A 701 -16.83 1.88 12.42
N VAL A 702 -17.21 2.74 13.37
CA VAL A 702 -17.84 2.33 14.64
C VAL A 702 -19.13 1.54 14.37
N TYR A 703 -20.02 2.05 13.52
CA TYR A 703 -21.29 1.39 13.20
C TYR A 703 -21.08 -0.01 12.60
N ARG A 704 -20.10 -0.14 11.71
CA ARG A 704 -19.74 -1.42 11.10
C ARG A 704 -19.33 -2.44 12.17
N ASP A 705 -18.47 -2.04 13.11
CA ASP A 705 -17.99 -2.94 14.15
C ASP A 705 -19.09 -3.25 15.18
N MET A 706 -20.04 -2.33 15.41
CA MET A 706 -21.23 -2.57 16.24
C MET A 706 -22.10 -3.72 15.72
N LYS A 707 -22.19 -3.92 14.40
CA LYS A 707 -22.94 -5.05 13.81
C LYS A 707 -22.32 -6.40 14.19
N ILE A 708 -20.98 -6.47 14.28
CA ILE A 708 -20.26 -7.68 14.70
C ILE A 708 -20.47 -7.95 16.20
N VAL A 709 -20.46 -6.89 17.01
CA VAL A 709 -20.77 -7.01 18.45
C VAL A 709 -22.23 -7.43 18.68
N GLN A 710 -23.17 -6.92 17.88
CA GLN A 710 -24.57 -7.35 17.92
C GLN A 710 -24.70 -8.85 17.61
N GLU A 711 -24.02 -9.33 16.57
CA GLU A 711 -23.97 -10.77 16.26
C GLU A 711 -23.38 -11.58 17.42
N MET A 712 -22.28 -11.12 18.02
CA MET A 712 -21.68 -11.77 19.19
C MET A 712 -22.67 -11.90 20.36
N TYR A 713 -23.37 -10.82 20.72
CA TYR A 713 -24.40 -10.85 21.77
C TYR A 713 -25.59 -11.74 21.39
N ALA A 714 -26.03 -11.73 20.12
CA ALA A 714 -27.12 -12.57 19.64
C ALA A 714 -26.79 -14.06 19.77
N ARG A 715 -25.52 -14.43 19.58
CA ARG A 715 -25.01 -15.80 19.78
C ARG A 715 -24.80 -16.18 21.26
N GLY A 716 -25.10 -15.29 22.20
CA GLY A 716 -25.04 -15.55 23.64
C GLY A 716 -23.68 -15.31 24.29
N PHE A 717 -22.73 -14.69 23.60
CA PHE A 717 -21.44 -14.30 24.17
C PHE A 717 -21.51 -12.88 24.75
N ASP A 718 -20.54 -12.55 25.61
CA ASP A 718 -20.56 -11.31 26.38
C ASP A 718 -19.12 -10.84 26.66
N PHE A 719 -18.97 -9.58 27.09
CA PHE A 719 -17.69 -9.02 27.51
C PHE A 719 -17.50 -9.13 29.03
N THR A 720 -16.25 -9.18 29.46
CA THR A 720 -15.88 -8.81 30.82
C THR A 720 -15.51 -7.33 30.84
N PRO A 721 -15.67 -6.63 31.97
CA PRO A 721 -15.06 -5.32 32.15
C PRO A 721 -13.54 -5.40 31.92
N ILE A 722 -12.96 -4.29 31.47
CA ILE A 722 -11.50 -4.18 31.36
C ILE A 722 -10.90 -4.25 32.78
N ASP A 723 -9.97 -5.18 32.99
CA ASP A 723 -9.10 -5.20 34.16
C ASP A 723 -7.75 -4.62 33.77
N ILE A 724 -7.43 -3.41 34.24
CA ILE A 724 -6.21 -2.67 33.89
C ILE A 724 -4.90 -3.39 34.25
N TYR A 725 -4.95 -4.46 35.06
CA TYR A 725 -3.79 -5.27 35.44
C TYR A 725 -3.64 -6.54 34.61
N ARG A 726 -4.67 -6.93 33.85
CA ARG A 726 -4.69 -8.17 33.04
C ARG A 726 -4.88 -7.92 31.55
N ALA A 727 -5.56 -6.83 31.20
CA ALA A 727 -5.87 -6.45 29.83
C ALA A 727 -4.58 -6.18 29.06
N LYS A 728 -4.50 -6.71 27.84
CA LYS A 728 -3.43 -6.40 26.91
C LYS A 728 -3.63 -5.03 26.26
N PRO A 729 -2.57 -4.38 25.78
CA PRO A 729 -2.66 -3.08 25.11
C PRO A 729 -3.63 -3.07 23.93
N ASP A 730 -3.54 -4.10 23.08
CA ASP A 730 -4.12 -4.12 21.73
C ASP A 730 -4.70 -5.50 21.34
N ARG A 731 -4.85 -6.43 22.30
CA ARG A 731 -5.38 -7.78 22.06
C ARG A 731 -6.50 -8.14 23.02
N PHE A 732 -7.62 -8.58 22.47
CA PHE A 732 -8.73 -9.16 23.22
C PHE A 732 -8.32 -10.54 23.77
N GLN A 733 -8.84 -10.88 24.95
CA GLN A 733 -8.52 -12.12 25.65
C GLN A 733 -9.81 -12.88 25.97
N ILE A 734 -9.78 -14.21 25.81
CA ILE A 734 -10.88 -15.08 26.25
C ILE A 734 -10.66 -15.38 27.73
N ILE A 735 -11.55 -14.91 28.60
CA ILE A 735 -11.51 -15.12 30.05
C ILE A 735 -12.86 -15.64 30.51
N ASP A 736 -12.87 -16.80 31.16
CA ASP A 736 -14.07 -17.40 31.75
C ASP A 736 -15.28 -17.48 30.79
N GLY A 737 -15.03 -17.80 29.52
CA GLY A 737 -16.06 -17.90 28.48
C GLY A 737 -16.58 -16.56 27.94
N LYS A 738 -15.93 -15.45 28.27
CA LYS A 738 -16.24 -14.09 27.81
C LYS A 738 -15.01 -13.43 27.19
N LEU A 739 -15.19 -12.26 26.56
CA LEU A 739 -14.10 -11.47 26.01
C LEU A 739 -13.72 -10.30 26.91
N MET A 740 -12.45 -10.21 27.29
CA MET A 740 -11.89 -8.99 27.87
C MET A 740 -11.39 -8.08 26.73
N PRO A 741 -11.89 -6.85 26.62
CA PRO A 741 -11.42 -5.88 25.65
C PRO A 741 -9.98 -5.42 25.90
N ALA A 742 -9.31 -4.98 24.83
CA ALA A 742 -7.98 -4.39 24.91
C ALA A 742 -8.01 -2.95 25.44
N LEU A 743 -6.91 -2.48 26.03
CA LEU A 743 -6.83 -1.13 26.61
C LEU A 743 -7.01 -0.01 25.58
N ASN A 744 -6.52 -0.18 24.35
CA ASN A 744 -6.65 0.81 23.27
C ASN A 744 -8.08 0.97 22.72
N THR A 745 -9.04 0.16 23.19
CA THR A 745 -10.46 0.30 22.85
C THR A 745 -11.19 1.39 23.63
N ILE A 746 -10.53 1.96 24.65
CA ILE A 746 -11.02 3.10 25.42
C ILE A 746 -10.85 4.36 24.58
N ASP A 747 -11.90 5.15 24.37
CA ASP A 747 -11.82 6.33 23.50
C ASP A 747 -10.76 7.33 24.00
N GLY A 748 -9.92 7.80 23.08
CA GLY A 748 -8.77 8.66 23.39
C GLY A 748 -7.53 7.94 23.93
N MET A 749 -7.59 6.65 24.24
CA MET A 749 -6.42 5.84 24.62
C MET A 749 -5.66 5.38 23.36
N GLY A 750 -4.59 6.09 23.00
CA GLY A 750 -3.72 5.66 21.90
C GLY A 750 -2.85 4.44 22.26
N ASP A 751 -2.35 3.73 21.25
CA ASP A 751 -1.59 2.48 21.42
C ASP A 751 -0.37 2.62 22.36
N ASN A 752 0.39 3.71 22.24
CA ASN A 752 1.53 3.96 23.13
C ASN A 752 1.11 4.13 24.60
N ALA A 753 -0.04 4.77 24.85
CA ALA A 753 -0.57 4.93 26.20
C ALA A 753 -1.08 3.58 26.72
N ALA A 754 -1.77 2.79 25.90
CA ALA A 754 -2.21 1.44 26.25
C ALA A 754 -1.02 0.51 26.61
N ILE A 755 0.08 0.58 25.83
CA ILE A 755 1.33 -0.14 26.12
C ILE A 755 1.91 0.34 27.46
N ALA A 756 1.99 1.66 27.68
CA ALA A 756 2.52 2.21 28.91
C ALA A 756 1.68 1.82 30.15
N VAL A 757 0.35 1.72 30.01
CA VAL A 757 -0.54 1.21 31.07
C VAL A 757 -0.19 -0.25 31.40
N ALA A 758 -0.12 -1.12 30.39
CA ALA A 758 0.17 -2.53 30.61
C ALA A 758 1.58 -2.77 31.18
N GLU A 759 2.58 -2.01 30.73
CA GLU A 759 3.93 -2.07 31.30
C GLU A 759 3.97 -1.56 32.74
N ALA A 760 3.41 -0.37 33.01
CA ALA A 760 3.37 0.19 34.35
C ALA A 760 2.62 -0.72 35.33
N ALA A 761 1.56 -1.40 34.90
CA ALA A 761 0.80 -2.33 35.74
C ALA A 761 1.65 -3.50 36.27
N LYS A 762 2.74 -3.88 35.58
CA LYS A 762 3.68 -4.93 36.04
C LYS A 762 4.47 -4.52 37.27
N ASP A 763 4.70 -3.20 37.45
CA ASP A 763 5.44 -2.64 38.58
C ASP A 763 4.62 -2.59 39.88
N GLY A 764 3.38 -3.10 39.85
CA GLY A 764 2.48 -3.18 40.99
C GLY A 764 1.31 -2.19 40.91
N LYS A 765 0.44 -2.25 41.93
CA LYS A 765 -0.82 -1.49 41.97
C LYS A 765 -0.61 0.01 41.86
N PHE A 766 -1.52 0.69 41.19
CA PHE A 766 -1.56 2.14 41.15
C PHE A 766 -2.10 2.68 42.48
N LEU A 767 -1.43 3.69 43.02
CA LEU A 767 -1.74 4.24 44.35
C LEU A 767 -2.84 5.31 44.30
N SER A 768 -2.91 6.06 43.20
CA SER A 768 -3.87 7.12 42.94
C SER A 768 -4.00 7.38 41.44
N ARG A 769 -5.00 8.17 41.03
CA ARG A 769 -5.16 8.62 39.63
C ARG A 769 -3.97 9.46 39.16
N ASP A 770 -3.39 10.26 40.05
CA ASP A 770 -2.15 10.99 39.78
C ASP A 770 -0.96 10.04 39.54
N ASP A 771 -0.81 8.98 40.35
CA ASP A 771 0.21 7.94 40.15
C ASP A 771 0.02 7.23 38.80
N PHE A 772 -1.22 6.85 38.48
CA PHE A 772 -1.56 6.27 37.18
C PHE A 772 -1.17 7.20 36.04
N ARG A 773 -1.50 8.50 36.13
CA ARG A 773 -1.16 9.49 35.10
C ARG A 773 0.35 9.65 34.92
N GLN A 774 1.11 9.71 36.01
CA GLN A 774 2.55 9.91 35.96
C GLN A 774 3.28 8.73 35.32
N ARG A 775 2.89 7.51 35.68
CA ARG A 775 3.49 6.25 35.21
C ARG A 775 3.11 5.91 33.77
N THR A 776 1.86 6.18 33.37
CA THR A 776 1.33 5.73 32.07
C THR A 776 1.33 6.82 30.99
N LYS A 777 1.47 8.10 31.38
CA LYS A 777 1.29 9.26 30.51
C LYS A 777 -0.09 9.36 29.84
N ALA A 778 -1.09 8.60 30.32
CA ALA A 778 -2.47 8.75 29.90
C ALA A 778 -2.95 10.20 30.12
N THR A 779 -3.77 10.71 29.20
CA THR A 779 -4.29 12.07 29.32
C THR A 779 -5.33 12.14 30.44
N LYS A 780 -5.53 13.33 31.02
CA LYS A 780 -6.55 13.51 32.06
C LYS A 780 -7.94 13.10 31.56
N THR A 781 -8.29 13.46 30.33
CA THR A 781 -9.58 13.10 29.71
C THR A 781 -9.80 11.59 29.65
N VAL A 782 -8.77 10.82 29.33
CA VAL A 782 -8.86 9.35 29.31
C VAL A 782 -9.02 8.78 30.72
N ILE A 783 -8.30 9.33 31.70
CA ILE A 783 -8.38 8.88 33.10
C ILE A 783 -9.77 9.17 33.69
N ASP A 784 -10.32 10.35 33.42
CA ASP A 784 -11.65 10.74 33.85
C ASP A 784 -12.69 9.77 33.26
N LEU A 785 -12.61 9.47 31.95
CA LEU A 785 -13.47 8.49 31.28
C LEU A 785 -13.32 7.08 31.87
N MET A 786 -12.10 6.62 32.14
CA MET A 786 -11.86 5.33 32.81
C MET A 786 -12.49 5.28 34.20
N GLY A 787 -12.49 6.41 34.92
CA GLY A 787 -13.18 6.57 36.20
C GLY A 787 -14.70 6.45 36.07
N ASP A 788 -15.29 7.14 35.10
CA ASP A 788 -16.74 7.11 34.83
C ASP A 788 -17.21 5.71 34.40
N LEU A 789 -16.36 4.96 33.70
CA LEU A 789 -16.57 3.57 33.32
C LEU A 789 -16.29 2.56 34.46
N GLY A 790 -15.87 3.04 35.65
CA GLY A 790 -15.58 2.20 36.81
C GLY A 790 -14.31 1.35 36.71
N LEU A 791 -13.45 1.59 35.72
CA LEU A 791 -12.25 0.78 35.45
C LEU A 791 -11.12 1.00 36.47
N LEU A 792 -11.15 2.13 37.16
CA LEU A 792 -10.15 2.49 38.19
C LEU A 792 -10.58 2.10 39.61
N GLY A 793 -11.78 1.54 39.79
CA GLY A 793 -12.34 1.22 41.11
C GLY A 793 -12.37 2.43 42.06
N ASP A 794 -12.11 2.17 43.35
CA ASP A 794 -12.09 3.19 44.42
C ASP A 794 -10.74 3.94 44.54
N MET A 795 -9.96 4.02 43.45
CA MET A 795 -8.65 4.67 43.45
C MET A 795 -8.77 6.16 43.81
N PRO A 796 -8.04 6.66 44.83
CA PRO A 796 -8.11 8.06 45.23
C PRO A 796 -7.51 8.97 44.15
N GLU A 797 -7.94 10.24 44.13
CA GLU A 797 -7.42 11.23 43.15
C GLU A 797 -5.90 11.42 43.29
N SER A 798 -5.42 11.63 44.51
CA SER A 798 -4.00 11.85 44.80
C SER A 798 -3.50 11.02 45.99
N ASN A 799 -2.20 10.77 46.01
CA ASN A 799 -1.53 10.19 47.17
C ASN A 799 -1.47 11.25 48.28
N GLN A 800 -1.99 10.95 49.47
CA GLN A 800 -1.88 11.85 50.63
C GLN A 800 -0.47 11.83 51.26
N LEU A 801 0.37 10.83 50.93
CA LEU A 801 1.73 10.66 51.44
C LEU A 801 2.63 10.08 50.33
N SER A 802 3.76 10.74 50.01
CA SER A 802 4.84 10.20 49.18
C SER A 802 5.98 9.72 50.07
N LEU A 803 6.48 8.50 49.85
CA LEU A 803 7.58 7.93 50.63
C LEU A 803 8.91 8.70 50.47
N PHE A 804 9.06 9.49 49.40
CA PHE A 804 10.22 10.36 49.20
C PHE A 804 10.12 11.69 49.96
N ASP A 805 8.96 12.04 50.51
CA ASP A 805 8.82 13.23 51.36
C ASP A 805 9.36 12.99 52.79
N PHE A 806 9.76 11.75 53.11
CA PHE A 806 10.36 11.33 54.38
C PHE A 806 11.86 10.98 54.28
N ALA A 807 12.51 11.24 53.13
CA ALA A 807 13.92 10.95 52.89
C ALA A 807 14.80 12.21 52.90
#